data_AF-A0A924TRS8-F1
#
_entry.id   AF-A0A924TRS8-F1
#
_cell.length_a   1.000
_cell.length_b   1.000
_cell.length_c   1.000
_cell.angle_alpha   90.00
_cell.angle_beta   90.00
_cell.angle_gamma   90.00
#
_symmetry.space_group_name_H-M   'P 1'
#
loop_
_entity.id
_entity.type
_entity.pdbx_description
1 polymer ?
#
loop_
_entity_poly.entity_id
_entity_poly.type
_entity_poly.pdbx_seq_one_letter_code
_entity_poly.pdbx_strand_id
1 'polypeptide(L)'
;MRGNTVSHWLRTPRLLAAGLAGLALLVGLAGCNNSPYPAGTERENTLFYSFDERSPRYLDPTASYSNPESAYTMQVYEPPYGYHYLKRPYQLIPKSAALVVKPRYLDKNGQPLLDDAPGDAVAESVYDIPIRPGMRYQPHPAFAVDAQGRYRYHSDQPLSRAQLGDKRSPFDFEHQGTREVVAEDFVYALKRHATPRIEAPVYAVFAEYVIGLKAYAEHVKREDAKLLAGLPEDLRDKPFLDFRRWPLAGATAPEKHLLRIRLKGKYPQWNYWMALPFTAPLPWEADAFYAQTGMNEMGLSLNQWPVGTGPYMMKEFVRDRLHVLVRNPNFRTETYPCEGMPGDREAGLLDDCGKPMPFIDKLYVTIEKEKVARKEKFKQGYFDVPEIERPEWGVDFRTDAEDSDAVAAQFKQRGFQFPLMTDISNWYLGFNMLDPVVGKGATPAEDDQHRKLRQAIAIVVDYEEGYGRIFKHKGGVAAHSPIPPGLFGSREGVGNFHNPVTHEVVDGKLQRRSVAAAKKLLAEAGYPGGRNAITGKPLVLNYDFQRAVTPEFKSENDWMAKQFAKLGIQLEVRATDFNQYQDKTLKGKHQIYWAGWLADYPDTENFMFLLYGPNAKSKTNGENVSNYENAEFDGLYRKLQMLDDGPEKQAAIDRMVAIVQHDSPWCFGYFPWGGLAFQQWVHNGKPSILIRDMAKYYRVDAATRAAKQAEWNAPVRWPMVLLLLVLALGVGLARRSFMARETATARRAAATPH
;
A
#
# COMPACT_ATOMS: atom_id res chain seq x y z
N MET A 1 16.13 64.73 -61.63
CA MET A 1 16.26 65.34 -60.28
C MET A 1 15.76 64.36 -59.23
N ARG A 2 16.58 64.11 -58.19
CA ARG A 2 16.29 63.49 -56.88
C ARG A 2 15.58 62.12 -56.93
N GLY A 3 16.24 60.98 -56.74
CA GLY A 3 17.12 60.63 -55.61
C GLY A 3 16.31 59.85 -54.57
N ASN A 4 16.10 58.55 -54.79
CA ASN A 4 15.42 57.66 -53.85
C ASN A 4 16.07 56.27 -53.87
N THR A 5 17.19 56.12 -53.16
CA THR A 5 17.95 54.86 -53.03
C THR A 5 18.38 54.65 -51.58
N VAL A 6 17.44 54.52 -50.63
CA VAL A 6 17.74 53.99 -49.29
C VAL A 6 16.48 53.32 -48.70
N SER A 7 16.15 52.08 -49.08
CA SER A 7 15.16 51.31 -48.28
C SER A 7 15.35 49.79 -48.28
N HIS A 8 16.08 49.20 -49.23
CA HIS A 8 16.31 47.75 -49.24
C HIS A 8 17.47 47.27 -48.36
N TRP A 9 18.39 48.15 -47.96
CA TRP A 9 19.60 47.78 -47.20
C TRP A 9 19.38 47.56 -45.69
N LEU A 10 18.24 47.98 -45.13
CA LEU A 10 17.97 47.94 -43.68
C LEU A 10 17.08 46.78 -43.21
N ARG A 11 16.48 45.98 -44.11
CA ARG A 11 15.60 44.85 -43.73
C ARG A 11 16.32 43.51 -43.58
N THR A 12 17.36 43.27 -44.38
CA THR A 12 18.19 42.05 -44.34
C THR A 12 18.94 41.82 -43.02
N PRO A 13 19.60 42.81 -42.39
CA PRO A 13 20.31 42.59 -41.12
C PRO A 13 19.35 42.32 -39.94
N ARG A 14 18.12 42.86 -39.98
CA ARG A 14 17.10 42.59 -38.95
C ARG A 14 16.55 41.17 -39.02
N LEU A 15 16.37 40.61 -40.22
CA LEU A 15 15.94 39.22 -40.41
C LEU A 15 17.05 38.21 -40.05
N LEU A 16 18.32 38.54 -40.34
CA LEU A 16 19.48 37.76 -39.92
C LEU A 16 19.67 37.78 -38.40
N ALA A 17 19.51 38.93 -37.75
CA ALA A 17 19.56 39.05 -36.29
C ALA A 17 18.41 38.29 -35.61
N ALA A 18 17.19 38.34 -36.16
CA ALA A 18 16.06 37.55 -35.66
C ALA A 18 16.27 36.03 -35.88
N GLY A 19 16.87 35.63 -37.00
CA GLY A 19 17.24 34.24 -37.27
C GLY A 19 18.34 33.72 -36.33
N LEU A 20 19.36 34.52 -36.06
CA LEU A 20 20.43 34.20 -35.09
C LEU A 20 19.91 34.16 -33.65
N ALA A 21 18.99 35.06 -33.28
CA ALA A 21 18.33 35.03 -31.98
C ALA A 21 17.43 33.80 -31.82
N GLY A 22 16.68 33.42 -32.86
CA GLY A 22 15.89 32.18 -32.87
C GLY A 22 16.76 30.92 -32.78
N LEU A 23 17.92 30.93 -33.44
CA LEU A 23 18.91 29.85 -33.39
C LEU A 23 19.57 29.74 -32.00
N ALA A 24 19.94 30.87 -31.39
CA ALA A 24 20.46 30.91 -30.03
C ALA A 24 19.42 30.41 -29.01
N LEU A 25 18.13 30.72 -29.22
CA LEU A 25 17.02 30.19 -28.42
C LEU A 25 16.90 28.67 -28.58
N LEU A 26 16.95 28.15 -29.81
CA LEU A 26 16.87 26.72 -30.10
C LEU A 26 18.08 25.94 -29.54
N VAL A 27 19.28 26.52 -29.59
CA VAL A 27 20.49 25.95 -28.98
C VAL A 27 20.42 26.01 -27.45
N GLY A 28 19.89 27.09 -26.88
CA GLY A 28 19.64 27.22 -25.44
C GLY A 28 18.64 26.17 -24.92
N LEU A 29 17.57 25.91 -25.68
CA LEU A 29 16.58 24.88 -25.37
C LEU A 29 17.14 23.45 -25.53
N ALA A 30 18.06 23.22 -26.47
CA ALA A 30 18.75 21.94 -26.64
C ALA A 30 19.79 21.64 -25.53
N GLY A 31 20.13 22.63 -24.71
CA GLY A 31 21.04 22.51 -23.57
C GLY A 31 20.35 22.28 -22.21
N CYS A 32 19.01 22.29 -22.16
CA CYS A 32 18.27 22.04 -20.92
C CYS A 32 18.34 20.56 -20.54
N ASN A 33 18.87 20.28 -19.35
CA ASN A 33 18.79 18.98 -18.70
C ASN A 33 17.35 18.76 -18.21
N ASN A 34 16.70 17.67 -18.61
CA ASN A 34 15.35 17.30 -18.19
C ASN A 34 15.31 16.62 -16.81
N SER A 35 16.44 16.55 -16.09
CA SER A 35 16.49 16.05 -14.72
C SER A 35 15.52 16.82 -13.82
N PRO A 36 14.61 16.13 -13.11
CA PRO A 36 13.74 16.76 -12.13
C PRO A 36 14.46 17.09 -10.81
N TYR A 37 15.73 16.70 -10.69
CA TYR A 37 16.56 16.91 -9.49
C TYR A 37 17.74 17.84 -9.76
N PRO A 38 18.26 18.54 -8.73
CA PRO A 38 19.47 19.33 -8.83
C PRO A 38 20.66 18.52 -9.38
N ALA A 39 21.53 19.16 -10.17
CA ALA A 39 22.68 18.48 -10.73
C ALA A 39 23.61 17.95 -9.63
N GLY A 40 24.07 16.70 -9.77
CA GLY A 40 24.95 16.02 -8.82
C GLY A 40 24.21 15.07 -7.87
N THR A 41 22.89 15.24 -7.68
CA THR A 41 22.11 14.37 -6.77
C THR A 41 22.04 12.93 -7.27
N GLU A 42 22.24 12.69 -8.57
CA GLU A 42 22.30 11.34 -9.14
C GLU A 42 23.44 10.49 -8.55
N ARG A 43 24.47 11.11 -7.96
CA ARG A 43 25.61 10.45 -7.31
C ARG A 43 25.42 10.23 -5.81
N GLU A 44 24.37 10.74 -5.20
CA GLU A 44 24.14 10.63 -3.76
C GLU A 44 23.60 9.25 -3.37
N ASN A 45 23.89 8.78 -2.15
CA ASN A 45 23.28 7.57 -1.59
C ASN A 45 21.82 7.80 -1.14
N THR A 46 20.98 8.09 -2.13
CA THR A 46 19.58 8.47 -2.00
C THR A 46 18.72 7.50 -2.80
N LEU A 47 17.58 7.08 -2.25
CA LEU A 47 16.53 6.39 -2.99
C LEU A 47 15.50 7.42 -3.49
N PHE A 48 15.39 7.56 -4.81
CA PHE A 48 14.43 8.44 -5.48
C PHE A 48 13.19 7.65 -5.89
N TYR A 49 12.04 8.07 -5.40
CA TYR A 49 10.75 7.49 -5.77
C TYR A 49 9.63 8.52 -5.62
N SER A 50 8.41 8.11 -5.95
CA SER A 50 7.25 8.99 -5.89
C SER A 50 6.16 8.52 -4.94
N PHE A 51 5.20 9.40 -4.71
CA PHE A 51 3.89 9.09 -4.13
C PHE A 51 2.78 9.61 -5.06
N ASP A 52 1.59 9.03 -4.98
CA ASP A 52 0.42 9.43 -5.76
C ASP A 52 -0.46 10.42 -4.99
N GLU A 53 -1.32 11.12 -5.74
CA GLU A 53 -2.43 11.97 -5.27
C GLU A 53 -2.07 13.16 -4.35
N ARG A 54 -1.69 12.89 -3.09
CA ARG A 54 -1.54 13.85 -1.98
C ARG A 54 -0.58 13.35 -0.91
N SER A 55 -0.09 14.26 -0.08
CA SER A 55 0.68 13.90 1.12
C SER A 55 -0.14 13.05 2.11
N PRO A 56 0.51 12.18 2.91
CA PRO A 56 -0.14 11.44 3.97
C PRO A 56 -0.94 12.35 4.90
N ARG A 57 -2.14 11.91 5.30
CA ARG A 57 -3.01 12.69 6.20
C ARG A 57 -2.64 12.49 7.66
N TYR A 58 -2.24 11.27 8.02
CA TYR A 58 -2.03 10.86 9.40
C TYR A 58 -0.67 10.16 9.54
N LEU A 59 0.36 10.88 9.96
CA LEU A 59 1.63 10.24 10.38
C LEU A 59 1.68 9.92 11.88
N ASP A 60 0.63 10.26 12.64
CA ASP A 60 0.46 9.83 14.02
C ASP A 60 0.13 8.32 14.08
N PRO A 61 0.91 7.49 14.82
CA PRO A 61 0.74 6.04 14.83
C PRO A 61 -0.55 5.58 15.52
N THR A 62 -1.23 6.44 16.29
CA THR A 62 -2.56 6.15 16.82
C THR A 62 -3.65 6.23 15.73
N ALA A 63 -3.47 7.12 14.74
CA ALA A 63 -4.49 7.40 13.70
C ALA A 63 -4.16 6.82 12.32
N SER A 64 -2.88 6.56 12.03
CA SER A 64 -2.39 6.06 10.73
C SER A 64 -2.87 4.64 10.45
N TYR A 65 -3.66 4.43 9.40
CA TYR A 65 -4.10 3.07 8.99
C TYR A 65 -4.02 2.77 7.49
N SER A 66 -3.80 3.76 6.62
CA SER A 66 -3.87 3.53 5.17
C SER A 66 -2.50 3.35 4.53
N ASN A 67 -2.47 2.72 3.35
CA ASN A 67 -1.24 2.38 2.64
C ASN A 67 -0.33 3.62 2.44
N PRO A 68 -0.80 4.75 1.87
CA PRO A 68 0.01 5.97 1.74
C PRO A 68 0.71 6.45 3.01
N GLU A 69 0.10 6.30 4.19
CA GLU A 69 0.76 6.62 5.46
C GLU A 69 1.80 5.57 5.85
N SER A 70 1.56 4.29 5.55
CA SER A 70 2.41 3.16 5.92
C SER A 70 3.81 3.24 5.32
N ALA A 71 3.97 3.79 4.10
CA ALA A 71 5.27 4.08 3.48
C ALA A 71 6.18 4.98 4.33
N TYR A 72 5.62 5.75 5.26
CA TYR A 72 6.34 6.67 6.13
C TYR A 72 6.37 6.16 7.57
N THR A 73 5.21 5.80 8.13
CA THR A 73 5.11 5.42 9.54
C THR A 73 5.92 4.17 9.86
N MET A 74 5.99 3.20 8.94
CA MET A 74 6.80 1.99 9.14
C MET A 74 8.31 2.23 9.01
N GLN A 75 8.73 3.36 8.43
CA GLN A 75 10.13 3.78 8.39
C GLN A 75 10.56 4.53 9.66
N VAL A 76 9.61 5.18 10.34
CA VAL A 76 9.84 6.05 11.50
C VAL A 76 9.57 5.33 12.82
N TYR A 77 8.52 4.53 12.90
CA TYR A 77 8.09 3.85 14.13
C TYR A 77 8.53 2.38 14.16
N GLU A 78 8.86 1.88 15.36
CA GLU A 78 9.23 0.48 15.57
C GLU A 78 8.31 -0.21 16.58
N PRO A 79 7.30 -0.96 16.09
CA PRO A 79 6.52 -1.82 16.96
C PRO A 79 7.38 -2.93 17.58
N PRO A 80 6.89 -3.64 18.62
CA PRO A 80 7.65 -4.70 19.29
C PRO A 80 8.23 -5.72 18.32
N TYR A 81 7.46 -6.13 17.32
CA TYR A 81 7.81 -7.15 16.34
C TYR A 81 7.81 -6.61 14.90
N GLY A 82 8.25 -7.44 13.98
CA GLY A 82 8.15 -7.24 12.53
C GLY A 82 8.14 -8.59 11.85
N TYR A 83 8.29 -8.61 10.52
CA TYR A 83 8.41 -9.86 9.78
C TYR A 83 9.80 -10.01 9.17
N HIS A 84 10.27 -11.26 9.10
CA HIS A 84 11.49 -11.60 8.40
C HIS A 84 11.38 -11.19 6.93
N TYR A 85 12.31 -10.33 6.46
CA TYR A 85 12.24 -9.71 5.14
C TYR A 85 12.02 -10.71 3.99
N LEU A 86 12.86 -11.74 3.97
CA LEU A 86 12.94 -12.69 2.85
C LEU A 86 12.06 -13.94 2.97
N LYS A 87 11.56 -14.32 4.15
CA LYS A 87 10.90 -15.63 4.36
C LYS A 87 9.38 -15.58 4.15
N ARG A 88 8.81 -16.65 3.61
CA ARG A 88 7.37 -16.90 3.46
C ARG A 88 7.05 -18.37 3.85
N PRO A 89 5.95 -18.71 4.54
CA PRO A 89 5.00 -17.80 5.19
C PRO A 89 5.69 -16.79 6.10
N TYR A 90 5.06 -15.63 6.31
CA TYR A 90 5.67 -14.55 7.07
C TYR A 90 6.01 -15.02 8.49
N GLN A 91 7.27 -14.82 8.90
CA GLN A 91 7.75 -15.19 10.23
C GLN A 91 7.95 -13.93 11.06
N LEU A 92 7.37 -13.89 12.25
CA LEU A 92 7.60 -12.80 13.19
C LEU A 92 9.06 -12.79 13.67
N ILE A 93 9.63 -11.60 13.75
CA ILE A 93 10.97 -11.34 14.29
C ILE A 93 10.90 -10.20 15.31
N PRO A 94 11.79 -10.15 16.31
CA PRO A 94 11.86 -9.04 17.24
C PRO A 94 12.33 -7.75 16.52
N LYS A 95 11.62 -6.64 16.74
CA LYS A 95 12.06 -5.27 16.39
C LYS A 95 12.47 -4.54 17.65
N SER A 96 11.58 -3.75 18.25
CA SER A 96 11.89 -3.04 19.50
C SER A 96 11.86 -3.95 20.74
N ALA A 97 11.19 -5.10 20.66
CA ALA A 97 11.33 -6.18 21.64
C ALA A 97 12.67 -6.92 21.45
N ALA A 98 13.19 -7.52 22.51
CA ALA A 98 14.40 -8.35 22.47
C ALA A 98 14.14 -9.75 21.89
N LEU A 99 12.91 -10.26 22.03
CA LEU A 99 12.45 -11.52 21.44
C LEU A 99 10.93 -11.48 21.14
N VAL A 100 10.45 -12.39 20.29
CA VAL A 100 9.02 -12.65 20.12
C VAL A 100 8.56 -13.55 21.25
N VAL A 101 7.78 -13.01 22.19
CA VAL A 101 7.39 -13.75 23.40
C VAL A 101 6.15 -14.60 23.16
N LYS A 102 6.05 -15.70 23.92
CA LYS A 102 4.79 -16.43 24.10
C LYS A 102 4.06 -15.88 25.32
N PRO A 103 2.73 -15.73 25.28
CA PRO A 103 1.97 -15.32 26.46
C PRO A 103 1.94 -16.44 27.50
N ARG A 104 1.81 -16.06 28.77
CA ARG A 104 1.39 -16.97 29.84
C ARG A 104 -0.14 -16.94 29.92
N TYR A 105 -0.76 -18.11 29.92
CA TYR A 105 -2.22 -18.23 30.04
C TYR A 105 -2.63 -18.42 31.49
N LEU A 106 -3.73 -17.75 31.88
CA LEU A 106 -4.31 -17.86 33.22
C LEU A 106 -5.78 -18.27 33.14
N ASP A 107 -6.22 -19.08 34.10
CA ASP A 107 -7.62 -19.44 34.30
C ASP A 107 -8.42 -18.30 34.97
N LYS A 108 -9.72 -18.51 35.16
CA LYS A 108 -10.62 -17.55 35.83
C LYS A 108 -10.24 -17.22 37.29
N ASN A 109 -9.42 -18.05 37.93
CA ASN A 109 -8.93 -17.87 39.30
C ASN A 109 -7.52 -17.25 39.32
N GLY A 110 -6.96 -16.90 38.16
CA GLY A 110 -5.61 -16.37 38.01
C GLY A 110 -4.49 -17.42 38.12
N GLN A 111 -4.82 -18.72 38.06
CA GLN A 111 -3.84 -19.80 38.09
C GLN A 111 -3.24 -20.02 36.69
N PRO A 112 -1.92 -20.24 36.58
CA PRO A 112 -1.28 -20.56 35.30
C PRO A 112 -1.85 -21.83 34.65
N LEU A 113 -2.01 -21.75 33.33
CA LEU A 113 -2.36 -22.87 32.46
C LEU A 113 -1.15 -23.29 31.61
N LEU A 114 -1.18 -24.50 31.07
CA LEU A 114 -0.20 -24.97 30.08
C LEU A 114 -0.36 -24.22 28.75
N ASP A 115 0.72 -24.15 27.96
CA ASP A 115 0.73 -23.46 26.66
C ASP A 115 -0.31 -24.03 25.67
N ASP A 116 -0.59 -25.33 25.76
CA ASP A 116 -1.53 -26.07 24.92
C ASP A 116 -2.95 -26.17 25.53
N ALA A 117 -3.23 -25.41 26.59
CA ALA A 117 -4.55 -25.40 27.22
C ALA A 117 -5.64 -25.02 26.19
N PRO A 118 -6.83 -25.65 26.28
CA PRO A 118 -7.99 -25.27 25.48
C PRO A 118 -8.28 -23.77 25.60
N GLY A 119 -8.49 -23.10 24.47
CA GLY A 119 -8.64 -21.64 24.43
C GLY A 119 -9.81 -21.10 25.26
N ASP A 120 -10.87 -21.91 25.44
CA ASP A 120 -12.04 -21.61 26.27
C ASP A 120 -11.76 -21.69 27.79
N ALA A 121 -10.70 -22.39 28.19
CA ALA A 121 -10.23 -22.40 29.58
C ALA A 121 -9.40 -21.16 29.94
N VAL A 122 -8.83 -20.47 28.95
CA VAL A 122 -8.00 -19.28 29.14
C VAL A 122 -8.90 -18.07 29.42
N ALA A 123 -8.82 -17.53 30.63
CA ALA A 123 -9.51 -16.29 30.98
C ALA A 123 -8.65 -15.05 30.65
N GLU A 124 -7.32 -15.17 30.76
CA GLU A 124 -6.39 -14.08 30.51
C GLU A 124 -5.10 -14.57 29.82
N SER A 125 -4.62 -13.79 28.85
CA SER A 125 -3.28 -13.95 28.25
C SER A 125 -2.37 -12.83 28.72
N VAL A 126 -1.22 -13.15 29.30
CA VAL A 126 -0.23 -12.19 29.78
C VAL A 126 1.03 -12.23 28.93
N TYR A 127 1.30 -11.16 28.21
CA TYR A 127 2.52 -10.95 27.43
C TYR A 127 3.51 -10.14 28.25
N ASP A 128 4.61 -10.78 28.64
CA ASP A 128 5.76 -10.16 29.30
C ASP A 128 6.85 -9.90 28.26
N ILE A 129 6.88 -8.70 27.69
CA ILE A 129 7.67 -8.35 26.50
C ILE A 129 8.92 -7.58 26.93
N PRO A 130 10.12 -8.18 26.86
CA PRO A 130 11.35 -7.46 27.13
C PRO A 130 11.64 -6.50 25.98
N ILE A 131 11.75 -5.21 26.29
CA ILE A 131 12.13 -4.15 25.37
C ILE A 131 13.66 -4.09 25.29
N ARG A 132 14.21 -3.84 24.10
CA ARG A 132 15.66 -3.72 23.94
C ARG A 132 16.19 -2.50 24.71
N PRO A 133 17.18 -2.67 25.60
CA PRO A 133 17.78 -1.54 26.29
C PRO A 133 18.62 -0.69 25.32
N GLY A 134 18.79 0.59 25.64
CA GLY A 134 19.64 1.51 24.87
C GLY A 134 19.04 2.00 23.55
N MET A 135 17.84 1.55 23.16
CA MET A 135 17.10 2.16 22.05
C MET A 135 16.81 3.63 22.35
N ARG A 136 16.95 4.51 21.36
CA ARG A 136 16.72 5.94 21.53
C ARG A 136 15.82 6.50 20.44
N TYR A 137 15.03 7.51 20.78
CA TYR A 137 14.28 8.28 19.79
C TYR A 137 15.21 9.08 18.88
N GLN A 138 14.72 9.36 17.67
CA GLN A 138 15.35 10.33 16.78
C GLN A 138 15.54 11.70 17.47
N PRO A 139 16.53 12.50 17.04
CA PRO A 139 16.69 13.87 17.53
C PRO A 139 15.42 14.70 17.35
N HIS A 140 14.95 15.37 18.41
CA HIS A 140 13.74 16.18 18.37
C HIS A 140 13.75 17.27 19.48
N PRO A 141 13.17 18.47 19.26
CA PRO A 141 13.10 19.52 20.28
C PRO A 141 12.27 19.15 21.51
N ALA A 142 11.31 18.21 21.38
CA ALA A 142 10.52 17.72 22.51
C ALA A 142 11.38 17.12 23.65
N PHE A 143 12.59 16.66 23.33
CA PHE A 143 13.53 16.09 24.31
C PHE A 143 14.62 17.07 24.74
N ALA A 144 14.60 18.31 24.25
CA ALA A 144 15.64 19.28 24.57
C ALA A 144 15.49 19.72 26.04
N VAL A 145 16.55 19.53 26.82
CA VAL A 145 16.61 19.93 28.22
C VAL A 145 17.67 21.00 28.47
N ASP A 146 17.49 21.80 29.52
CA ASP A 146 18.49 22.73 30.02
C ASP A 146 19.54 22.03 30.89
N ALA A 147 20.51 22.80 31.40
CA ALA A 147 21.57 22.26 32.25
C ALA A 147 21.05 21.70 33.60
N GLN A 148 19.81 22.02 33.97
CA GLN A 148 19.13 21.52 35.16
C GLN A 148 18.21 20.32 34.85
N GLY A 149 18.18 19.84 33.59
CA GLY A 149 17.34 18.73 33.17
C GLY A 149 15.88 19.09 32.92
N ARG A 150 15.52 20.38 32.90
CA ARG A 150 14.15 20.83 32.61
C ARG A 150 13.93 20.93 31.12
N TYR A 151 12.77 20.53 30.62
CA TYR A 151 12.44 20.66 29.21
C TYR A 151 12.37 22.13 28.77
N ARG A 152 12.97 22.42 27.61
CA ARG A 152 13.08 23.79 27.08
C ARG A 152 11.83 24.26 26.33
N TYR A 153 11.07 23.33 25.76
CA TYR A 153 9.99 23.62 24.82
C TYR A 153 8.72 22.81 25.11
N HIS A 154 8.35 22.66 26.37
CA HIS A 154 7.33 21.70 26.79
C HIS A 154 6.11 22.38 27.42
N SER A 155 4.98 21.67 27.56
CA SER A 155 3.70 22.25 27.99
C SER A 155 3.70 22.92 29.38
N ASP A 156 4.63 22.53 30.26
CA ASP A 156 4.87 23.13 31.58
C ASP A 156 5.75 24.40 31.51
N GLN A 157 6.45 24.61 30.40
CA GLN A 157 7.12 25.86 30.02
C GLN A 157 6.67 26.29 28.62
N PRO A 158 5.39 26.70 28.48
CA PRO A 158 4.77 26.85 27.17
C PRO A 158 5.47 27.91 26.33
N LEU A 159 5.70 27.59 25.07
CA LEU A 159 6.22 28.54 24.08
C LEU A 159 5.26 29.72 23.92
N SER A 160 5.78 30.93 24.10
CA SER A 160 5.04 32.14 23.69
C SER A 160 4.94 32.19 22.16
N ARG A 161 3.91 32.88 21.65
CA ARG A 161 3.75 33.11 20.20
C ARG A 161 4.99 33.75 19.56
N ALA A 162 5.68 34.62 20.30
CA ALA A 162 6.94 35.24 19.86
C ALA A 162 8.09 34.22 19.76
N GLN A 163 8.19 33.27 20.69
CA GLN A 163 9.21 32.21 20.66
C GLN A 163 8.95 31.18 19.56
N LEU A 164 7.67 30.84 19.32
CA LEU A 164 7.28 29.97 18.20
C LEU A 164 7.60 30.65 16.86
N GLY A 165 7.29 31.94 16.72
CA GLY A 165 7.72 32.76 15.58
C GLY A 165 7.21 32.23 14.25
N ASP A 166 8.12 31.96 13.32
CA ASP A 166 7.86 31.42 11.98
C ASP A 166 8.34 29.97 11.79
N LYS A 167 8.66 29.26 12.88
CA LYS A 167 9.12 27.86 12.82
C LYS A 167 8.06 26.97 12.21
N ARG A 168 8.41 26.23 11.16
CA ARG A 168 7.53 25.27 10.46
C ARG A 168 8.06 23.85 10.53
N SER A 169 9.28 23.67 11.03
CA SER A 169 9.93 22.38 11.24
C SER A 169 10.45 22.24 12.68
N PRO A 170 10.43 21.01 13.24
CA PRO A 170 11.14 20.72 14.49
C PRO A 170 12.63 21.07 14.44
N PHE A 171 13.23 21.11 13.26
CA PHE A 171 14.64 21.47 13.07
C PHE A 171 14.90 22.98 13.08
N ASP A 172 13.86 23.82 13.09
CA ASP A 172 13.99 25.28 13.25
C ASP A 172 14.18 25.68 14.73
N PHE A 173 14.07 24.72 15.65
CA PHE A 173 14.34 24.92 17.08
C PHE A 173 15.83 24.76 17.36
N GLU A 174 16.39 25.75 18.06
CA GLU A 174 17.83 25.85 18.37
C GLU A 174 18.37 24.60 19.07
N HIS A 175 17.62 24.06 20.02
CA HIS A 175 18.03 22.90 20.80
C HIS A 175 17.28 21.64 20.38
N GLN A 176 18.02 20.57 20.17
CA GLN A 176 17.52 19.24 19.90
C GLN A 176 17.92 18.32 21.07
N GLY A 177 17.15 17.26 21.29
CA GLY A 177 17.48 16.25 22.28
C GLY A 177 17.11 14.84 21.83
N THR A 178 17.43 13.87 22.66
CA THR A 178 17.00 12.48 22.52
C THR A 178 17.04 11.81 23.88
N ARG A 179 16.17 10.82 24.11
CA ARG A 179 16.22 9.97 25.30
C ARG A 179 16.08 8.49 24.93
N GLU A 180 16.44 7.66 25.89
CA GLU A 180 16.21 6.22 25.82
C GLU A 180 14.69 5.94 25.81
N VAL A 181 14.32 4.91 25.05
CA VAL A 181 12.97 4.33 25.02
C VAL A 181 12.82 3.39 26.22
N VAL A 182 11.69 3.50 26.91
CA VAL A 182 11.36 2.66 28.07
C VAL A 182 9.99 2.01 27.88
N ALA A 183 9.69 0.98 28.66
CA ALA A 183 8.42 0.24 28.56
C ALA A 183 7.20 1.15 28.76
N GLU A 184 7.32 2.21 29.57
CA GLU A 184 6.26 3.21 29.77
C GLU A 184 5.85 3.93 28.48
N ASP A 185 6.72 4.03 27.48
CA ASP A 185 6.40 4.66 26.20
C ASP A 185 5.39 3.82 25.38
N PHE A 186 5.49 2.50 25.50
CA PHE A 186 4.54 1.57 24.89
C PHE A 186 3.22 1.56 25.66
N VAL A 187 3.28 1.62 27.00
CA VAL A 187 2.09 1.77 27.85
C VAL A 187 1.36 3.08 27.51
N TYR A 188 2.10 4.17 27.31
CA TYR A 188 1.54 5.45 26.90
C TYR A 188 0.86 5.36 25.53
N ALA A 189 1.53 4.77 24.53
CA ALA A 189 0.95 4.54 23.21
C ALA A 189 -0.36 3.73 23.26
N LEU A 190 -0.39 2.64 24.05
CA LEU A 190 -1.60 1.83 24.25
C LEU A 190 -2.73 2.62 24.91
N LYS A 191 -2.42 3.42 25.93
CA LYS A 191 -3.40 4.31 26.60
C LYS A 191 -3.93 5.38 25.65
N ARG A 192 -3.11 5.88 24.72
CA ARG A 192 -3.49 6.97 23.81
C ARG A 192 -4.56 6.57 22.79
N HIS A 193 -4.74 5.27 22.51
CA HIS A 193 -5.88 4.78 21.73
C HIS A 193 -7.25 5.13 22.35
N ALA A 194 -7.30 5.44 23.65
CA ALA A 194 -8.50 5.91 24.34
C ALA A 194 -8.80 7.42 24.11
N THR A 195 -8.05 8.08 23.24
CA THR A 195 -8.22 9.50 22.92
C THR A 195 -9.60 9.78 22.28
N PRO A 196 -10.33 10.81 22.74
CA PRO A 196 -11.54 11.29 22.06
C PRO A 196 -11.24 12.38 21.01
N ARG A 197 -9.97 12.77 20.82
CA ARG A 197 -9.59 13.97 20.06
C ARG A 197 -9.18 13.71 18.61
N ILE A 198 -8.73 12.49 18.33
CA ILE A 198 -8.34 12.03 17.00
C ILE A 198 -9.00 10.67 16.76
N GLU A 199 -9.07 10.28 15.49
CA GLU A 199 -9.53 8.95 15.13
C GLU A 199 -8.48 7.90 15.55
N ALA A 200 -8.94 6.82 16.17
CA ALA A 200 -8.12 5.66 16.54
C ALA A 200 -8.75 4.40 15.91
N PRO A 201 -8.40 4.07 14.66
CA PRO A 201 -9.11 3.06 13.87
C PRO A 201 -9.18 1.67 14.52
N VAL A 202 -8.17 1.31 15.31
CA VAL A 202 -8.06 0.00 15.98
C VAL A 202 -8.62 -0.01 17.40
N TYR A 203 -9.15 1.11 17.90
CA TYR A 203 -9.63 1.22 19.29
C TYR A 203 -10.68 0.15 19.62
N ALA A 204 -11.65 -0.09 18.72
CA ALA A 204 -12.73 -1.06 18.98
C ALA A 204 -12.18 -2.47 19.26
N VAL A 205 -11.23 -2.93 18.44
CA VAL A 205 -10.55 -4.22 18.60
C VAL A 205 -9.72 -4.23 19.88
N PHE A 206 -8.91 -3.19 20.12
CA PHE A 206 -8.07 -3.15 21.31
C PHE A 206 -8.92 -3.10 22.59
N ALA A 207 -10.05 -2.40 22.58
CA ALA A 207 -10.95 -2.28 23.73
C ALA A 207 -11.73 -3.57 24.04
N GLU A 208 -11.86 -4.47 23.07
CA GLU A 208 -12.43 -5.81 23.26
C GLU A 208 -11.49 -6.72 24.05
N TYR A 209 -10.18 -6.68 23.75
CA TYR A 209 -9.19 -7.60 24.31
C TYR A 209 -8.36 -7.01 25.45
N VAL A 210 -7.85 -5.78 25.33
CA VAL A 210 -6.97 -5.18 26.35
C VAL A 210 -7.77 -4.89 27.61
N ILE A 211 -7.38 -5.55 28.72
CA ILE A 211 -8.13 -5.50 29.97
C ILE A 211 -8.28 -4.05 30.46
N GLY A 212 -9.53 -3.61 30.64
CA GLY A 212 -9.85 -2.29 31.18
C GLY A 212 -9.74 -1.11 30.20
N LEU A 213 -9.35 -1.31 28.94
CA LEU A 213 -9.18 -0.20 27.99
C LEU A 213 -10.49 0.54 27.69
N LYS A 214 -11.61 -0.17 27.57
CA LYS A 214 -12.93 0.46 27.41
C LYS A 214 -13.30 1.36 28.58
N ALA A 215 -13.12 0.90 29.82
CA ALA A 215 -13.40 1.69 31.02
C ALA A 215 -12.45 2.88 31.14
N TYR A 216 -11.19 2.68 30.76
CA TYR A 216 -10.19 3.73 30.69
C TYR A 216 -10.57 4.83 29.69
N ALA A 217 -11.06 4.48 28.50
CA ALA A 217 -11.52 5.45 27.50
C ALA A 217 -12.69 6.32 27.99
N GLU A 218 -13.68 5.70 28.65
CA GLU A 218 -14.80 6.45 29.25
C GLU A 218 -14.32 7.42 30.34
N HIS A 219 -13.29 7.03 31.09
CA HIS A 219 -12.65 7.92 32.05
C HIS A 219 -11.91 9.07 31.38
N VAL A 220 -11.06 8.79 30.39
CA VAL A 220 -10.34 9.80 29.60
C VAL A 220 -11.32 10.79 28.96
N LYS A 221 -12.43 10.32 28.40
CA LYS A 221 -13.46 11.18 27.80
C LYS A 221 -14.04 12.20 28.79
N ARG A 222 -14.29 11.78 30.04
CA ARG A 222 -14.75 12.69 31.11
C ARG A 222 -13.68 13.70 31.50
N GLU A 223 -12.42 13.27 31.57
CA GLU A 223 -11.31 14.16 31.93
C GLU A 223 -10.99 15.14 30.80
N ASP A 224 -11.10 14.73 29.54
CA ASP A 224 -10.97 15.61 28.38
C ASP A 224 -12.06 16.69 28.36
N ALA A 225 -13.31 16.30 28.63
CA ALA A 225 -14.42 17.27 28.73
C ALA A 225 -14.17 18.33 29.82
N LYS A 226 -13.53 17.96 30.94
CA LYS A 226 -13.12 18.92 31.99
C LYS A 226 -12.01 19.86 31.49
N LEU A 227 -11.02 19.33 30.77
CA LEU A 227 -9.92 20.13 30.21
C LEU A 227 -10.41 21.12 29.13
N LEU A 228 -11.47 20.77 28.41
CA LEU A 228 -12.07 21.61 27.37
C LEU A 228 -13.16 22.55 27.90
N ALA A 229 -13.56 22.42 29.17
CA ALA A 229 -14.62 23.23 29.74
C ALA A 229 -14.27 24.73 29.67
N GLY A 230 -15.13 25.51 29.02
CA GLY A 230 -14.94 26.95 28.83
C GLY A 230 -14.00 27.35 27.69
N LEU A 231 -13.48 26.39 26.93
CA LEU A 231 -12.69 26.66 25.71
C LEU A 231 -13.58 26.64 24.46
N PRO A 232 -13.20 27.34 23.37
CA PRO A 232 -13.90 27.26 22.10
C PRO A 232 -13.94 25.82 21.55
N GLU A 233 -15.08 25.41 20.98
CA GLU A 233 -15.23 24.07 20.40
C GLU A 233 -14.32 23.83 19.19
N ASP A 234 -14.04 24.87 18.42
CA ASP A 234 -13.19 24.87 17.23
C ASP A 234 -11.70 25.11 17.53
N LEU A 235 -11.32 25.09 18.82
CA LEU A 235 -9.93 25.24 19.25
C LEU A 235 -9.06 24.15 18.61
N ARG A 236 -8.14 24.60 17.74
CA ARG A 236 -7.21 23.71 17.01
C ARG A 236 -6.21 23.05 17.93
N ASP A 237 -5.55 23.83 18.78
CA ASP A 237 -4.55 23.37 19.73
C ASP A 237 -5.21 23.12 21.09
N LYS A 238 -5.71 21.90 21.29
CA LYS A 238 -6.32 21.49 22.55
C LYS A 238 -5.25 21.27 23.64
N PRO A 239 -5.48 21.70 24.89
CA PRO A 239 -4.51 21.55 25.98
C PRO A 239 -4.06 20.10 26.15
N PHE A 240 -2.80 19.85 26.49
CA PHE A 240 -2.24 18.50 26.59
C PHE A 240 -3.10 17.54 27.46
N LEU A 241 -3.57 16.44 26.86
CA LEU A 241 -4.30 15.38 27.54
C LEU A 241 -3.31 14.30 28.00
N ASP A 242 -2.86 14.39 29.24
CA ASP A 242 -1.83 13.49 29.76
C ASP A 242 -2.40 12.13 30.19
N PHE A 243 -2.32 11.15 29.29
CA PHE A 243 -2.74 9.76 29.55
C PHE A 243 -1.96 9.06 30.68
N ARG A 244 -0.81 9.59 31.13
CA ARG A 244 -0.04 8.95 32.22
C ARG A 244 -0.72 9.06 33.57
N ARG A 245 -1.63 10.04 33.72
CA ARG A 245 -2.30 10.37 34.99
C ARG A 245 -3.19 9.24 35.52
N TRP A 246 -3.60 8.31 34.68
CA TRP A 246 -4.52 7.24 35.06
C TRP A 246 -3.94 5.87 34.69
N PRO A 247 -4.09 4.85 35.55
CA PRO A 247 -3.60 3.51 35.25
C PRO A 247 -4.50 2.80 34.23
N LEU A 248 -3.91 1.93 33.41
CA LEU A 248 -4.63 1.00 32.54
C LEU A 248 -4.34 -0.43 33.03
N ALA A 249 -5.38 -1.18 33.39
CA ALA A 249 -5.21 -2.51 33.98
C ALA A 249 -4.51 -3.52 33.03
N GLY A 250 -4.74 -3.37 31.72
CA GLY A 250 -4.23 -4.26 30.69
C GLY A 250 -2.85 -3.89 30.13
N ALA A 251 -2.23 -2.79 30.57
CA ALA A 251 -0.90 -2.39 30.11
C ALA A 251 -0.09 -1.73 31.23
N THR A 252 1.04 -2.33 31.58
CA THR A 252 1.94 -1.82 32.61
C THR A 252 3.41 -1.97 32.20
N ALA A 253 4.28 -1.24 32.90
CA ALA A 253 5.73 -1.39 32.81
C ALA A 253 6.25 -1.79 34.20
N PRO A 254 6.28 -3.10 34.54
CA PRO A 254 6.73 -3.54 35.86
C PRO A 254 8.21 -3.20 36.12
N GLU A 255 9.00 -3.11 35.05
CA GLU A 255 10.40 -2.70 35.05
C GLU A 255 10.64 -1.76 33.86
N LYS A 256 11.74 -1.01 33.90
CA LYS A 256 12.12 -0.01 32.89
C LYS A 256 12.07 -0.55 31.44
N HIS A 257 12.43 -1.82 31.25
CA HIS A 257 12.47 -2.47 29.93
C HIS A 257 11.57 -3.72 29.85
N LEU A 258 10.54 -3.80 30.69
CA LEU A 258 9.54 -4.87 30.63
C LEU A 258 8.17 -4.28 30.36
N LEU A 259 7.64 -4.49 29.16
CA LEU A 259 6.26 -4.16 28.82
C LEU A 259 5.37 -5.36 29.13
N ARG A 260 4.38 -5.18 30.01
CA ARG A 260 3.36 -6.18 30.29
C ARG A 260 2.04 -5.80 29.65
N ILE A 261 1.52 -6.65 28.78
CA ILE A 261 0.18 -6.52 28.19
C ILE A 261 -0.68 -7.69 28.67
N ARG A 262 -1.90 -7.40 29.13
CA ARG A 262 -2.86 -8.40 29.61
C ARG A 262 -4.14 -8.32 28.78
N LEU A 263 -4.50 -9.45 28.17
CA LEU A 263 -5.66 -9.57 27.30
C LEU A 263 -6.71 -10.49 27.91
N LYS A 264 -7.98 -10.21 27.61
CA LYS A 264 -9.10 -11.09 27.88
C LYS A 264 -9.06 -12.29 26.93
N GLY A 265 -9.08 -13.51 27.49
CA GLY A 265 -9.10 -14.76 26.72
C GLY A 265 -7.78 -15.12 26.03
N LYS A 266 -7.80 -16.15 25.17
CA LYS A 266 -6.73 -16.50 24.23
C LYS A 266 -6.97 -15.81 22.88
N TYR A 267 -6.01 -14.97 22.47
CA TYR A 267 -6.05 -14.25 21.18
C TYR A 267 -4.65 -14.21 20.55
N PRO A 268 -4.22 -15.28 19.84
CA PRO A 268 -2.89 -15.39 19.24
C PRO A 268 -2.59 -14.31 18.19
N GLN A 269 -3.61 -13.75 17.54
CA GLN A 269 -3.47 -12.69 16.53
C GLN A 269 -2.94 -11.38 17.13
N TRP A 270 -2.94 -11.23 18.47
CA TRP A 270 -2.27 -10.12 19.16
C TRP A 270 -0.80 -9.95 18.75
N ASN A 271 -0.11 -11.06 18.44
CA ASN A 271 1.26 -11.02 17.95
C ASN A 271 1.41 -10.23 16.65
N TYR A 272 0.39 -10.21 15.78
CA TYR A 272 0.43 -9.44 14.55
C TYR A 272 0.12 -7.95 14.76
N TRP A 273 -0.75 -7.62 15.73
CA TRP A 273 -0.94 -6.23 16.17
C TRP A 273 0.35 -5.63 16.73
N MET A 274 1.17 -6.45 17.40
CA MET A 274 2.51 -6.09 17.87
C MET A 274 3.55 -5.95 16.75
N ALA A 275 3.19 -6.18 15.49
CA ALA A 275 4.02 -5.89 14.31
C ALA A 275 3.59 -4.63 13.56
N LEU A 276 2.55 -3.92 14.04
CA LEU A 276 1.99 -2.72 13.40
C LEU A 276 2.25 -1.44 14.22
N PRO A 277 2.36 -0.25 13.59
CA PRO A 277 2.72 1.00 14.27
C PRO A 277 1.83 1.39 15.45
N PHE A 278 0.59 0.90 15.50
CA PHE A 278 -0.34 1.09 16.61
C PHE A 278 0.21 0.70 17.98
N THR A 279 1.19 -0.20 18.02
CA THR A 279 1.85 -0.68 19.25
C THR A 279 3.29 -0.19 19.38
N ALA A 280 3.76 0.68 18.48
CA ALA A 280 5.07 1.30 18.58
C ALA A 280 5.15 2.26 19.78
N PRO A 281 6.34 2.48 20.35
CA PRO A 281 6.49 3.39 21.47
C PRO A 281 6.24 4.82 21.00
N LEU A 282 5.45 5.57 21.78
CA LEU A 282 5.18 6.98 21.51
C LEU A 282 5.71 7.81 22.69
N PRO A 283 6.60 8.79 22.44
CA PRO A 283 7.12 9.64 23.49
C PRO A 283 6.03 10.65 23.89
N TRP A 284 5.58 10.58 25.14
CA TRP A 284 4.59 11.52 25.68
C TRP A 284 5.06 12.98 25.58
N GLU A 285 6.37 13.22 25.57
CA GLU A 285 6.98 14.53 25.38
C GLU A 285 6.65 15.12 24.01
N ALA A 286 6.57 14.31 22.96
CA ALA A 286 6.21 14.79 21.63
C ALA A 286 4.72 15.16 21.57
N ASP A 287 3.84 14.37 22.19
CA ASP A 287 2.41 14.69 22.27
C ASP A 287 2.19 15.99 23.06
N ALA A 288 2.88 16.16 24.19
CA ALA A 288 2.86 17.39 24.98
C ALA A 288 3.46 18.59 24.25
N PHE A 289 4.58 18.39 23.54
CA PHE A 289 5.23 19.42 22.73
C PHE A 289 4.27 19.95 21.66
N TYR A 290 3.62 19.07 20.90
CA TYR A 290 2.71 19.45 19.82
C TYR A 290 1.32 19.92 20.29
N ALA A 291 0.93 19.63 21.53
CA ALA A 291 -0.33 20.12 22.11
C ALA A 291 -0.28 21.61 22.53
N GLN A 292 0.87 22.27 22.42
CA GLN A 292 1.02 23.69 22.76
C GLN A 292 0.31 24.60 21.75
N THR A 293 -0.18 25.74 22.23
CA THR A 293 -0.88 26.75 21.42
C THR A 293 -0.02 27.24 20.24
N GLY A 294 -0.60 27.27 19.05
CA GLY A 294 0.02 27.72 17.81
C GLY A 294 0.71 26.60 17.01
N MET A 295 0.93 25.41 17.59
CA MET A 295 1.66 24.33 16.92
C MET A 295 0.97 23.84 15.65
N ASN A 296 -0.33 23.53 15.71
CA ASN A 296 -1.04 23.01 14.53
C ASN A 296 -1.18 24.06 13.42
N GLU A 297 -1.29 25.35 13.75
CA GLU A 297 -1.30 26.44 12.74
C GLU A 297 0.00 26.48 11.92
N MET A 298 1.11 26.09 12.55
CA MET A 298 2.44 26.05 11.95
C MET A 298 2.76 24.72 11.28
N GLY A 299 1.82 23.78 11.24
CA GLY A 299 2.05 22.42 10.75
C GLY A 299 2.95 21.58 11.66
N LEU A 300 3.18 22.00 12.90
CA LEU A 300 3.95 21.26 13.88
C LEU A 300 3.00 20.29 14.60
N SER A 301 2.89 19.07 14.10
CA SER A 301 2.13 17.99 14.73
C SER A 301 2.69 16.63 14.37
N LEU A 302 2.30 15.59 15.10
CA LEU A 302 2.64 14.20 14.78
C LEU A 302 2.19 13.78 13.37
N ASN A 303 1.19 14.45 12.80
CA ASN A 303 0.70 14.14 11.45
C ASN A 303 1.64 14.61 10.32
N GLN A 304 2.57 15.53 10.59
CA GLN A 304 3.58 15.97 9.63
C GLN A 304 5.00 15.57 10.05
N TRP A 305 5.23 15.55 11.36
CA TRP A 305 6.53 15.34 11.97
C TRP A 305 6.45 14.15 12.94
N PRO A 306 6.41 12.91 12.41
CA PRO A 306 6.41 11.71 13.24
C PRO A 306 7.72 11.59 14.01
N VAL A 307 7.63 11.10 15.26
CA VAL A 307 8.77 10.94 16.19
C VAL A 307 8.85 9.50 16.64
N GLY A 308 9.85 8.77 16.14
CA GLY A 308 10.04 7.36 16.47
C GLY A 308 11.50 6.97 16.63
N THR A 309 11.74 5.66 16.56
CA THR A 309 13.05 5.03 16.78
C THR A 309 13.57 4.33 15.53
N GLY A 310 12.78 4.32 14.45
CA GLY A 310 13.03 3.57 13.22
C GLY A 310 14.25 4.02 12.44
N PRO A 311 14.55 3.33 11.33
CA PRO A 311 15.75 3.58 10.52
C PRO A 311 15.80 4.96 9.89
N TYR A 312 14.66 5.61 9.67
CA TYR A 312 14.58 6.93 9.06
C TYR A 312 13.73 7.90 9.88
N MET A 313 14.01 9.19 9.76
CA MET A 313 13.24 10.28 10.36
C MET A 313 12.85 11.30 9.29
N MET A 314 11.66 11.90 9.41
CA MET A 314 11.22 12.97 8.52
C MET A 314 12.12 14.19 8.68
N LYS A 315 12.71 14.67 7.58
CA LYS A 315 13.59 15.86 7.54
C LYS A 315 12.93 17.06 6.86
N GLU A 316 12.16 16.81 5.81
CA GLU A 316 11.44 17.84 5.06
C GLU A 316 10.04 17.34 4.72
N PHE A 317 9.04 18.18 4.97
CA PHE A 317 7.65 17.90 4.62
C PHE A 317 7.06 19.11 3.89
N VAL A 318 6.92 19.00 2.57
CA VAL A 318 6.22 19.96 1.72
C VAL A 318 4.97 19.31 1.18
N ARG A 319 3.83 19.74 1.73
CA ARG A 319 2.51 19.20 1.41
C ARG A 319 2.27 19.13 -0.10
N ASP A 320 1.80 17.97 -0.56
CA ASP A 320 1.46 17.62 -1.92
C ASP A 320 2.58 17.87 -2.94
N ARG A 321 3.85 17.81 -2.49
CA ARG A 321 5.00 18.08 -3.35
C ARG A 321 6.23 17.21 -3.07
N LEU A 322 6.76 17.25 -1.85
CA LEU A 322 8.05 16.67 -1.52
C LEU A 322 8.09 16.21 -0.06
N HIS A 323 8.57 15.01 0.17
CA HIS A 323 9.00 14.56 1.49
C HIS A 323 10.44 14.04 1.41
N VAL A 324 11.24 14.37 2.42
CA VAL A 324 12.60 13.85 2.56
C VAL A 324 12.72 13.20 3.92
N LEU A 325 13.06 11.91 3.92
CA LEU A 325 13.45 11.20 5.14
C LEU A 325 14.96 10.96 5.10
N VAL A 326 15.61 11.04 6.24
CA VAL A 326 17.05 10.78 6.38
C VAL A 326 17.28 9.70 7.42
N ARG A 327 18.41 9.00 7.33
CA ARG A 327 18.85 8.04 8.34
C ARG A 327 18.71 8.63 9.74
N ASN A 328 18.02 7.92 10.63
CA ASN A 328 17.98 8.27 12.04
C ASN A 328 19.37 7.97 12.64
N PRO A 329 20.12 8.97 13.12
CA PRO A 329 21.47 8.76 13.65
C PRO A 329 21.48 7.90 14.93
N ASN A 330 20.33 7.77 15.60
CA ASN A 330 20.16 6.98 16.80
C ASN A 330 19.60 5.57 16.54
N PHE A 331 19.34 5.22 15.28
CA PHE A 331 18.91 3.87 14.94
C PHE A 331 20.01 2.86 15.26
N ARG A 332 19.64 1.78 15.96
CA ARG A 332 20.57 0.70 16.30
C ARG A 332 21.13 0.06 15.04
N THR A 333 22.34 -0.50 15.13
CA THR A 333 22.87 -1.30 14.04
C THR A 333 22.09 -2.62 13.93
N GLU A 334 21.42 -2.82 12.80
CA GLU A 334 20.88 -4.12 12.37
C GLU A 334 21.70 -4.64 11.19
N THR A 335 21.71 -5.95 10.97
CA THR A 335 22.40 -6.56 9.83
C THR A 335 21.40 -7.16 8.85
N TYR A 336 21.70 -7.09 7.55
CA TYR A 336 20.88 -7.68 6.51
C TYR A 336 20.77 -9.21 6.70
N PRO A 337 19.57 -9.82 6.49
CA PRO A 337 19.34 -11.23 6.74
C PRO A 337 20.24 -12.14 5.88
N CYS A 338 20.63 -13.27 6.46
CA CYS A 338 21.46 -14.30 5.80
C CYS A 338 20.67 -15.52 5.35
N GLU A 339 19.37 -15.57 5.67
CA GLU A 339 18.45 -16.64 5.32
C GLU A 339 17.33 -16.09 4.45
N GLY A 340 16.80 -16.91 3.55
CA GLY A 340 15.72 -16.55 2.63
C GLY A 340 14.94 -17.78 2.18
N MET A 341 14.03 -17.59 1.23
CA MET A 341 13.33 -18.66 0.53
C MET A 341 14.28 -19.41 -0.42
N PRO A 342 13.97 -20.66 -0.80
CA PRO A 342 14.63 -21.31 -1.93
C PRO A 342 14.60 -20.40 -3.17
N GLY A 343 15.74 -20.25 -3.85
CA GLY A 343 15.91 -19.35 -5.00
C GLY A 343 16.39 -17.94 -4.65
N ASP A 344 16.29 -17.49 -3.39
CA ASP A 344 16.71 -16.12 -3.02
C ASP A 344 18.22 -15.91 -3.14
N ARG A 345 19.03 -16.95 -2.89
CA ARG A 345 20.49 -16.89 -3.05
C ARG A 345 20.86 -16.71 -4.52
N GLU A 346 20.26 -17.50 -5.39
CA GLU A 346 20.48 -17.48 -6.83
C GLU A 346 19.98 -16.17 -7.45
N ALA A 347 18.97 -15.55 -6.85
CA ALA A 347 18.46 -14.22 -7.21
C ALA A 347 19.32 -13.05 -6.68
N GLY A 348 20.43 -13.32 -5.96
CA GLY A 348 21.32 -12.30 -5.39
C GLY A 348 20.75 -11.58 -4.15
N LEU A 349 19.63 -12.03 -3.60
CA LEU A 349 18.98 -11.41 -2.44
C LEU A 349 19.73 -11.70 -1.12
N LEU A 350 20.81 -12.49 -1.14
CA LEU A 350 21.64 -12.78 0.04
C LEU A 350 23.08 -12.22 -0.09
N ASP A 351 23.38 -11.46 -1.15
CA ASP A 351 24.73 -10.93 -1.42
C ASP A 351 25.20 -9.91 -0.36
N ASP A 352 24.25 -9.27 0.31
CA ASP A 352 24.50 -8.29 1.38
C ASP A 352 24.34 -8.89 2.79
N CYS A 353 24.20 -10.21 2.93
CA CYS A 353 24.12 -10.92 4.22
C CYS A 353 25.14 -10.39 5.24
N GLY A 354 24.66 -10.06 6.44
CA GLY A 354 25.50 -9.61 7.56
C GLY A 354 25.97 -8.16 7.49
N LYS A 355 25.75 -7.44 6.37
CA LYS A 355 26.15 -6.03 6.27
C LYS A 355 25.22 -5.13 7.10
N PRO A 356 25.74 -4.03 7.68
CA PRO A 356 24.97 -3.12 8.51
C PRO A 356 23.93 -2.33 7.70
N MET A 357 22.72 -2.21 8.25
CA MET A 357 21.58 -1.49 7.71
C MET A 357 21.22 -0.26 8.56
N PRO A 358 20.50 0.74 8.00
CA PRO A 358 20.11 0.85 6.59
C PRO A 358 21.30 1.11 5.65
N PHE A 359 21.21 0.72 4.38
CA PHE A 359 22.26 1.05 3.39
C PHE A 359 22.11 2.45 2.83
N ILE A 360 20.87 2.91 2.63
CA ILE A 360 20.54 4.21 2.04
C ILE A 360 20.55 5.30 3.11
N ASP A 361 21.05 6.49 2.77
CA ASP A 361 21.14 7.61 3.71
C ASP A 361 19.93 8.55 3.65
N LYS A 362 19.29 8.64 2.49
CA LYS A 362 18.17 9.55 2.24
C LYS A 362 17.09 8.92 1.37
N LEU A 363 15.83 9.13 1.74
CA LEU A 363 14.66 8.81 0.93
C LEU A 363 14.12 10.13 0.38
N TYR A 364 14.07 10.26 -0.95
CA TYR A 364 13.61 11.47 -1.63
C TYR A 364 12.33 11.18 -2.39
N VAL A 365 11.21 11.69 -1.88
CA VAL A 365 9.87 11.28 -2.27
C VAL A 365 9.13 12.44 -2.89
N THR A 366 8.92 12.43 -4.20
CA THR A 366 8.24 13.53 -4.92
C THR A 366 6.86 13.13 -5.39
N ILE A 367 5.93 14.07 -5.43
CA ILE A 367 4.63 13.80 -6.04
C ILE A 367 4.78 13.54 -7.54
N GLU A 368 4.07 12.53 -8.02
CA GLU A 368 3.85 12.33 -9.45
C GLU A 368 2.40 11.88 -9.62
N LYS A 369 1.54 12.66 -10.26
CA LYS A 369 0.11 12.28 -10.34
C LYS A 369 -0.19 11.41 -11.54
N GLU A 370 0.56 11.59 -12.62
CA GLU A 370 0.26 11.00 -13.91
C GLU A 370 1.02 9.69 -14.10
N LYS A 371 0.29 8.58 -14.25
CA LYS A 371 0.86 7.22 -14.42
C LYS A 371 1.88 7.16 -15.56
N VAL A 372 1.60 7.81 -16.70
CA VAL A 372 2.50 7.84 -17.86
C VAL A 372 3.78 8.60 -17.54
N ALA A 373 3.68 9.79 -16.95
CA ALA A 373 4.86 10.58 -16.58
C ALA A 373 5.75 9.82 -15.59
N ARG A 374 5.15 9.12 -14.62
CA ARG A 374 5.87 8.25 -13.68
C ARG A 374 6.62 7.12 -14.38
N LYS A 375 5.95 6.41 -15.29
CA LYS A 375 6.58 5.34 -16.09
C LYS A 375 7.78 5.88 -16.87
N GLU A 376 7.64 7.04 -17.51
CA GLU A 376 8.73 7.63 -18.29
C GLU A 376 9.89 8.11 -17.43
N LYS A 377 9.63 8.73 -16.26
CA LYS A 377 10.68 9.10 -15.30
C LYS A 377 11.42 7.87 -14.75
N PHE A 378 10.71 6.77 -14.47
CA PHE A 378 11.35 5.50 -14.14
C PHE A 378 12.19 5.01 -15.32
N LYS A 379 11.65 4.93 -16.54
CA LYS A 379 12.43 4.49 -17.70
C LYS A 379 13.71 5.33 -17.89
N GLN A 380 13.63 6.64 -17.70
CA GLN A 380 14.76 7.59 -17.80
C GLN A 380 15.78 7.48 -16.65
N GLY A 381 15.50 6.71 -15.61
CA GLY A 381 16.37 6.51 -14.46
C GLY A 381 16.20 7.55 -13.35
N TYR A 382 15.23 8.45 -13.44
CA TYR A 382 14.97 9.46 -12.40
C TYR A 382 14.26 8.86 -11.18
N PHE A 383 13.52 7.77 -11.34
CA PHE A 383 13.05 6.98 -10.21
C PHE A 383 13.83 5.66 -10.12
N ASP A 384 14.35 5.37 -8.92
CA ASP A 384 14.99 4.11 -8.56
C ASP A 384 13.94 3.00 -8.44
N VAL A 385 12.80 3.35 -7.86
CA VAL A 385 11.54 2.60 -7.87
C VAL A 385 10.41 3.60 -8.13
N PRO A 386 9.35 3.26 -8.88
CA PRO A 386 8.26 4.22 -9.13
C PRO A 386 7.60 4.66 -7.81
N GLU A 387 7.24 3.68 -6.98
CA GLU A 387 6.68 3.84 -5.63
C GLU A 387 7.13 2.62 -4.80
N ILE A 388 7.44 2.83 -3.52
CA ILE A 388 8.13 1.80 -2.72
C ILE A 388 7.20 0.67 -2.22
N GLU A 389 5.89 0.92 -2.20
CA GLU A 389 4.91 0.06 -1.52
C GLU A 389 3.75 -0.40 -2.42
N ARG A 390 3.79 -0.02 -3.71
CA ARG A 390 2.73 -0.25 -4.69
C ARG A 390 3.06 -1.47 -5.56
N PRO A 391 2.46 -2.64 -5.30
CA PRO A 391 2.79 -3.89 -5.98
C PRO A 391 2.22 -3.98 -7.42
N GLU A 392 1.56 -2.96 -7.94
CA GLU A 392 1.08 -2.94 -9.31
C GLU A 392 2.18 -2.63 -10.35
N TRP A 393 3.24 -1.93 -9.95
CA TRP A 393 4.23 -1.41 -10.90
C TRP A 393 4.99 -2.50 -11.64
N GLY A 394 5.44 -3.54 -10.94
CA GLY A 394 6.13 -4.67 -11.56
C GLY A 394 5.22 -5.41 -12.54
N VAL A 395 3.93 -5.53 -12.24
CA VAL A 395 2.93 -6.14 -13.13
C VAL A 395 2.75 -5.28 -14.38
N ASP A 396 2.51 -3.97 -14.19
CA ASP A 396 2.30 -3.02 -15.29
C ASP A 396 3.46 -3.01 -16.30
N PHE A 397 4.71 -2.93 -15.82
CA PHE A 397 5.86 -2.94 -16.73
C PHE A 397 6.07 -4.28 -17.42
N ARG A 398 5.73 -5.40 -16.77
CA ARG A 398 5.78 -6.70 -17.43
C ARG A 398 4.75 -6.80 -18.54
N THR A 399 3.53 -6.30 -18.32
CA THR A 399 2.54 -6.30 -19.40
C THR A 399 2.96 -5.37 -20.54
N ASP A 400 3.52 -4.20 -20.27
CA ASP A 400 4.08 -3.33 -21.33
C ASP A 400 5.13 -4.07 -22.18
N ALA A 401 5.96 -4.93 -21.56
CA ALA A 401 6.94 -5.75 -22.27
C ALA A 401 6.30 -6.91 -23.05
N GLU A 402 5.24 -7.53 -22.54
CA GLU A 402 4.49 -8.57 -23.26
C GLU A 402 3.78 -8.02 -24.50
N ASP A 403 3.35 -6.76 -24.47
CA ASP A 403 2.61 -6.13 -25.57
C ASP A 403 3.53 -5.61 -26.70
N SER A 404 4.86 -5.57 -26.50
CA SER A 404 5.80 -5.07 -27.51
C SER A 404 7.21 -5.64 -27.37
N ASP A 405 7.68 -6.37 -28.39
CA ASP A 405 9.06 -6.87 -28.48
C ASP A 405 10.11 -5.76 -28.35
N ALA A 406 9.82 -4.57 -28.88
CA ALA A 406 10.72 -3.42 -28.79
C ALA A 406 10.84 -2.92 -27.34
N VAL A 407 9.73 -2.89 -26.60
CA VAL A 407 9.71 -2.52 -25.17
C VAL A 407 10.41 -3.59 -24.34
N ALA A 408 10.13 -4.87 -24.59
CA ALA A 408 10.82 -5.97 -23.92
C ALA A 408 12.34 -5.92 -24.12
N ALA A 409 12.79 -5.70 -25.36
CA ALA A 409 14.20 -5.54 -25.67
C ALA A 409 14.82 -4.32 -24.94
N GLN A 410 14.11 -3.19 -24.91
CA GLN A 410 14.54 -2.00 -24.19
C GLN A 410 14.68 -2.27 -22.68
N PHE A 411 13.69 -2.90 -22.05
CA PHE A 411 13.71 -3.18 -20.62
C PHE A 411 14.83 -4.15 -20.25
N LYS A 412 15.03 -5.19 -21.08
CA LYS A 412 16.16 -6.11 -20.93
C LYS A 412 17.50 -5.40 -21.08
N GLN A 413 17.66 -4.53 -22.08
CA GLN A 413 18.88 -3.74 -22.29
C GLN A 413 19.17 -2.80 -21.11
N ARG A 414 18.12 -2.20 -20.53
CA ARG A 414 18.26 -1.32 -19.35
C ARG A 414 18.40 -2.07 -18.03
N GLY A 415 18.28 -3.40 -18.04
CA GLY A 415 18.43 -4.24 -16.86
C GLY A 415 17.35 -4.01 -15.79
N PHE A 416 16.16 -3.54 -16.19
CA PHE A 416 15.06 -3.36 -15.24
C PHE A 416 14.65 -4.71 -14.65
N GLN A 417 14.28 -4.70 -13.37
CA GLN A 417 13.90 -5.89 -12.62
C GLN A 417 12.46 -5.77 -12.17
N PHE A 418 11.65 -6.79 -12.47
CA PHE A 418 10.22 -6.85 -12.14
C PHE A 418 9.89 -8.14 -11.38
N PRO A 419 10.41 -8.32 -10.15
CA PRO A 419 10.09 -9.47 -9.33
C PRO A 419 8.58 -9.52 -9.08
N LEU A 420 7.99 -10.71 -9.27
CA LEU A 420 6.58 -10.99 -9.01
C LEU A 420 6.42 -11.93 -7.82
N MET A 421 5.29 -11.77 -7.15
CA MET A 421 4.73 -12.69 -6.16
C MET A 421 3.22 -12.81 -6.41
N THR A 422 2.60 -13.87 -5.92
CA THR A 422 1.15 -13.83 -5.71
C THR A 422 0.87 -12.98 -4.49
N ASP A 423 -0.01 -12.00 -4.64
CA ASP A 423 -0.37 -11.10 -3.57
C ASP A 423 -1.20 -11.83 -2.49
N ILE A 424 -1.07 -11.43 -1.23
CA ILE A 424 -1.93 -11.94 -0.15
C ILE A 424 -3.21 -11.11 -0.10
N SER A 425 -3.89 -11.13 -1.23
CA SER A 425 -5.20 -10.54 -1.46
C SER A 425 -6.00 -11.46 -2.36
N ASN A 426 -7.32 -11.35 -2.31
CA ASN A 426 -8.21 -12.08 -3.21
C ASN A 426 -9.26 -11.14 -3.80
N TRP A 427 -9.63 -11.34 -5.05
CA TRP A 427 -10.79 -10.73 -5.69
C TRP A 427 -11.75 -11.81 -6.10
N TYR A 428 -13.03 -11.64 -5.78
CA TYR A 428 -14.03 -12.69 -5.89
C TYR A 428 -15.41 -12.14 -6.25
N LEU A 429 -16.23 -13.02 -6.81
CA LEU A 429 -17.66 -12.78 -7.04
C LEU A 429 -18.44 -13.45 -5.91
N GLY A 430 -19.21 -12.69 -5.15
CA GLY A 430 -19.99 -13.23 -4.04
C GLY A 430 -21.50 -13.24 -4.30
N PHE A 431 -22.20 -14.12 -3.59
CA PHE A 431 -23.67 -14.18 -3.57
C PHE A 431 -24.17 -13.70 -2.20
N ASN A 432 -25.20 -12.86 -2.19
CA ASN A 432 -25.91 -12.51 -0.96
C ASN A 432 -26.80 -13.68 -0.52
N MET A 433 -26.47 -14.30 0.60
CA MET A 433 -27.18 -15.46 1.13
C MET A 433 -28.57 -15.14 1.67
N LEU A 434 -28.94 -13.86 1.76
CA LEU A 434 -30.31 -13.39 2.05
C LEU A 434 -31.18 -13.26 0.78
N ASP A 435 -30.61 -13.36 -0.42
CA ASP A 435 -31.37 -13.26 -1.66
C ASP A 435 -32.22 -14.52 -1.90
N PRO A 436 -33.50 -14.39 -2.33
CA PRO A 436 -34.40 -15.51 -2.48
C PRO A 436 -34.08 -16.44 -3.66
N VAL A 437 -33.16 -16.09 -4.56
CA VAL A 437 -32.80 -16.91 -5.73
C VAL A 437 -31.40 -17.49 -5.61
N VAL A 438 -30.42 -16.68 -5.23
CA VAL A 438 -29.02 -17.12 -5.13
C VAL A 438 -28.61 -17.46 -3.70
N GLY A 439 -29.41 -17.12 -2.69
CA GLY A 439 -29.08 -17.32 -1.28
C GLY A 439 -29.54 -18.65 -0.70
N LYS A 440 -29.81 -18.65 0.61
CA LYS A 440 -30.26 -19.84 1.35
C LYS A 440 -31.71 -20.17 0.99
N GLY A 441 -31.99 -21.43 0.65
CA GLY A 441 -33.36 -21.89 0.39
C GLY A 441 -34.20 -21.98 1.66
N ALA A 442 -35.51 -21.80 1.56
CA ALA A 442 -36.43 -21.95 2.69
C ALA A 442 -36.61 -23.41 3.11
N THR A 443 -36.35 -24.35 2.19
CA THR A 443 -36.37 -25.80 2.45
C THR A 443 -35.03 -26.45 2.05
N PRO A 444 -34.68 -27.64 2.57
CA PRO A 444 -33.45 -28.33 2.17
C PRO A 444 -33.35 -28.62 0.66
N ALA A 445 -34.50 -28.90 0.01
CA ALA A 445 -34.53 -29.14 -1.44
C ALA A 445 -34.29 -27.86 -2.23
N GLU A 446 -34.90 -26.75 -1.83
CA GLU A 446 -34.67 -25.44 -2.43
C GLU A 446 -33.23 -24.95 -2.19
N ASP A 447 -32.67 -25.21 -1.00
CA ASP A 447 -31.29 -24.87 -0.70
C ASP A 447 -30.28 -25.64 -1.57
N ASP A 448 -30.55 -26.93 -1.84
CA ASP A 448 -29.79 -27.72 -2.82
C ASP A 448 -29.90 -27.12 -4.24
N GLN A 449 -31.09 -26.70 -4.66
CA GLN A 449 -31.28 -26.04 -5.96
C GLN A 449 -30.49 -24.72 -6.06
N HIS A 450 -30.57 -23.87 -5.03
CA HIS A 450 -29.83 -22.60 -5.01
C HIS A 450 -28.31 -22.82 -4.97
N ARG A 451 -27.83 -23.80 -4.20
CA ARG A 451 -26.42 -24.20 -4.21
C ARG A 451 -25.96 -24.64 -5.60
N LYS A 452 -26.74 -25.50 -6.29
CA LYS A 452 -26.42 -25.93 -7.66
C LYS A 452 -26.41 -24.78 -8.66
N LEU A 453 -27.29 -23.78 -8.50
CA LEU A 453 -27.23 -22.55 -9.30
C LEU A 453 -25.90 -21.81 -9.08
N ARG A 454 -25.49 -21.59 -7.83
CA ARG A 454 -24.20 -20.96 -7.51
C ARG A 454 -23.01 -21.75 -8.06
N GLN A 455 -23.02 -23.07 -7.91
CA GLN A 455 -21.97 -23.96 -8.44
C GLN A 455 -21.91 -23.93 -9.98
N ALA A 456 -23.06 -23.93 -10.66
CA ALA A 456 -23.12 -23.79 -12.12
C ALA A 456 -22.49 -22.47 -12.58
N ILE A 457 -22.81 -21.37 -11.90
CA ILE A 457 -22.21 -20.05 -12.15
C ILE A 457 -20.70 -20.09 -11.90
N ALA A 458 -20.25 -20.65 -10.77
CA ALA A 458 -18.83 -20.74 -10.42
C ALA A 458 -17.99 -21.50 -11.44
N ILE A 459 -18.55 -22.53 -12.11
CA ILE A 459 -17.86 -23.25 -13.19
C ILE A 459 -17.67 -22.36 -14.42
N VAL A 460 -18.69 -21.59 -14.83
CA VAL A 460 -18.64 -20.83 -16.09
C VAL A 460 -17.91 -19.50 -15.98
N VAL A 461 -17.74 -18.93 -14.78
CA VAL A 461 -16.90 -17.74 -14.57
C VAL A 461 -15.43 -18.18 -14.60
N ASP A 462 -14.82 -18.08 -15.80
CA ASP A 462 -13.47 -18.57 -16.08
C ASP A 462 -12.39 -17.53 -15.73
N TYR A 463 -11.92 -17.53 -14.49
CA TYR A 463 -10.91 -16.57 -14.03
C TYR A 463 -9.55 -16.71 -14.74
N GLU A 464 -9.19 -17.89 -15.23
CA GLU A 464 -7.99 -18.16 -16.03
C GLU A 464 -8.10 -17.55 -17.43
N GLU A 465 -9.30 -17.48 -18.00
CA GLU A 465 -9.59 -16.70 -19.21
C GLU A 465 -9.58 -15.20 -18.90
N GLY A 466 -10.43 -14.74 -17.98
CA GLY A 466 -10.61 -13.34 -17.67
C GLY A 466 -9.35 -12.69 -17.12
N TYR A 467 -8.99 -13.03 -15.89
CA TYR A 467 -7.90 -12.41 -15.15
C TYR A 467 -6.55 -13.15 -15.32
N GLY A 468 -6.53 -14.32 -15.96
CA GLY A 468 -5.28 -14.98 -16.36
C GLY A 468 -4.76 -14.57 -17.74
N ARG A 469 -5.64 -14.20 -18.68
CA ARG A 469 -5.26 -13.99 -20.09
C ARG A 469 -5.77 -12.69 -20.72
N ILE A 470 -6.98 -12.21 -20.37
CA ILE A 470 -7.57 -11.01 -20.96
C ILE A 470 -7.16 -9.74 -20.19
N PHE A 471 -7.32 -9.72 -18.86
CA PHE A 471 -7.10 -8.56 -18.00
C PHE A 471 -5.75 -8.62 -17.27
N LYS A 472 -4.67 -8.92 -18.00
CA LYS A 472 -3.35 -9.24 -17.42
C LYS A 472 -2.80 -8.19 -16.44
N HIS A 473 -3.01 -6.89 -16.71
CA HIS A 473 -2.54 -5.80 -15.84
C HIS A 473 -3.10 -5.82 -14.42
N LYS A 474 -4.26 -6.46 -14.21
CA LYS A 474 -4.92 -6.63 -12.91
C LYS A 474 -5.11 -8.10 -12.57
N GLY A 475 -4.43 -8.95 -13.33
CA GLY A 475 -4.64 -10.37 -13.38
C GLY A 475 -3.99 -11.10 -12.22
N GLY A 476 -4.18 -12.41 -12.20
CA GLY A 476 -3.65 -13.24 -11.14
C GLY A 476 -3.82 -14.73 -11.38
N VAL A 477 -3.63 -15.49 -10.32
CA VAL A 477 -3.84 -16.95 -10.31
C VAL A 477 -5.27 -17.23 -9.87
N ALA A 478 -6.00 -18.03 -10.63
CA ALA A 478 -7.35 -18.45 -10.23
C ALA A 478 -7.32 -19.13 -8.86
N ALA A 479 -8.28 -18.76 -8.01
CA ALA A 479 -8.34 -19.20 -6.63
C ALA A 479 -9.15 -20.49 -6.51
N HIS A 480 -8.61 -21.46 -5.76
CA HIS A 480 -9.29 -22.70 -5.42
C HIS A 480 -9.91 -22.68 -4.02
N SER A 481 -9.62 -21.64 -3.23
CA SER A 481 -10.10 -21.41 -1.88
C SER A 481 -10.17 -19.90 -1.59
N PRO A 482 -10.76 -19.46 -0.46
CA PRO A 482 -10.68 -18.05 -0.07
C PRO A 482 -9.30 -17.61 0.45
N ILE A 483 -8.33 -18.53 0.57
CA ILE A 483 -7.04 -18.27 1.26
C ILE A 483 -5.90 -18.12 0.23
N PRO A 484 -5.29 -16.94 0.10
CA PRO A 484 -4.15 -16.75 -0.80
C PRO A 484 -2.94 -17.62 -0.43
N PRO A 485 -2.08 -17.97 -1.40
CA PRO A 485 -0.82 -18.63 -1.11
C PRO A 485 0.09 -17.74 -0.25
N GLY A 486 0.99 -18.37 0.50
CA GLY A 486 1.94 -17.65 1.38
C GLY A 486 1.44 -17.42 2.80
N LEU A 487 0.22 -17.83 3.12
CA LEU A 487 -0.31 -17.91 4.48
C LEU A 487 -0.24 -19.33 5.03
N PHE A 488 -0.07 -19.46 6.35
CA PHE A 488 -0.33 -20.73 7.02
C PHE A 488 -1.79 -21.13 6.82
N GLY A 489 -2.06 -22.40 6.47
CA GLY A 489 -3.42 -22.87 6.17
C GLY A 489 -3.72 -23.01 4.68
N SER A 490 -3.11 -22.18 3.83
CA SER A 490 -3.37 -22.24 2.39
C SER A 490 -2.81 -23.54 1.79
N ARG A 491 -3.62 -24.17 0.94
CA ARG A 491 -3.25 -25.36 0.14
C ARG A 491 -3.01 -25.01 -1.32
N GLU A 492 -3.09 -23.73 -1.69
CA GLU A 492 -2.90 -23.27 -3.06
C GLU A 492 -1.51 -23.66 -3.59
N GLY A 493 -1.48 -24.28 -4.77
CA GLY A 493 -0.25 -24.76 -5.40
C GLY A 493 0.41 -25.98 -4.72
N VAL A 494 -0.22 -26.58 -3.70
CA VAL A 494 0.31 -27.76 -3.00
C VAL A 494 -0.33 -29.04 -3.53
N GLY A 495 0.47 -29.91 -4.14
CA GLY A 495 0.01 -31.20 -4.66
C GLY A 495 -1.13 -31.05 -5.69
N ASN A 496 -2.19 -31.81 -5.52
CA ASN A 496 -3.38 -31.77 -6.38
C ASN A 496 -4.54 -30.97 -5.74
N PHE A 497 -4.27 -30.06 -4.80
CA PHE A 497 -5.32 -29.24 -4.21
C PHE A 497 -6.04 -28.39 -5.28
N HIS A 498 -7.36 -28.41 -5.25
CA HIS A 498 -8.21 -27.63 -6.15
C HIS A 498 -9.60 -27.46 -5.56
N ASN A 499 -10.40 -26.58 -6.16
CA ASN A 499 -11.83 -26.50 -5.91
C ASN A 499 -12.55 -27.59 -6.72
N PRO A 500 -13.14 -28.62 -6.10
CA PRO A 500 -13.77 -29.73 -6.81
C PRO A 500 -15.07 -29.35 -7.54
N VAL A 501 -15.66 -28.19 -7.22
CA VAL A 501 -16.81 -27.64 -7.94
C VAL A 501 -16.38 -27.12 -9.30
N THR A 502 -15.28 -26.37 -9.38
CA THR A 502 -14.87 -25.69 -10.62
C THR A 502 -13.85 -26.48 -11.43
N HIS A 503 -13.11 -27.38 -10.80
CA HIS A 503 -12.03 -28.13 -11.44
C HIS A 503 -12.12 -29.63 -11.15
N GLU A 504 -11.42 -30.41 -11.99
CA GLU A 504 -11.21 -31.84 -11.84
C GLU A 504 -9.83 -32.22 -12.39
N VAL A 505 -9.30 -33.36 -11.93
CA VAL A 505 -8.04 -33.90 -12.44
C VAL A 505 -8.35 -34.92 -13.52
N VAL A 506 -7.94 -34.62 -14.77
CA VAL A 506 -8.08 -35.49 -15.93
C VAL A 506 -6.69 -35.77 -16.49
N ASP A 507 -6.33 -37.05 -16.61
CA ASP A 507 -5.00 -37.50 -17.06
C ASP A 507 -3.84 -36.87 -16.27
N GLY A 508 -4.02 -36.73 -14.96
CA GLY A 508 -3.03 -36.14 -14.05
C GLY A 508 -2.88 -34.62 -14.19
N LYS A 509 -3.70 -33.95 -14.99
CA LYS A 509 -3.70 -32.49 -15.14
C LYS A 509 -4.95 -31.89 -14.53
N LEU A 510 -4.77 -30.82 -13.77
CA LEU A 510 -5.88 -30.02 -13.26
C LEU A 510 -6.54 -29.28 -14.43
N GLN A 511 -7.85 -29.45 -14.58
CA GLN A 511 -8.64 -28.84 -15.66
C GLN A 511 -9.93 -28.27 -15.11
N ARG A 512 -10.41 -27.18 -15.72
CA ARG A 512 -11.73 -26.62 -15.43
C ARG A 512 -12.82 -27.60 -15.86
N ARG A 513 -13.87 -27.74 -15.05
CA ARG A 513 -15.08 -28.46 -15.46
C ARG A 513 -15.71 -27.80 -16.69
N SER A 514 -16.29 -28.62 -17.56
CA SER A 514 -16.89 -28.11 -18.80
C SER A 514 -18.16 -27.29 -18.58
N VAL A 515 -18.48 -26.42 -19.54
CA VAL A 515 -19.77 -25.71 -19.60
C VAL A 515 -20.97 -26.69 -19.63
N ALA A 516 -20.79 -27.89 -20.17
CA ALA A 516 -21.83 -28.93 -20.15
C ALA A 516 -22.15 -29.41 -18.73
N ALA A 517 -21.13 -29.58 -17.87
CA ALA A 517 -21.32 -29.90 -16.46
C ALA A 517 -22.09 -28.79 -15.73
N ALA A 518 -21.75 -27.52 -16.00
CA ALA A 518 -22.46 -26.38 -15.44
C ALA A 518 -23.93 -26.31 -15.89
N LYS A 519 -24.21 -26.57 -17.18
CA LYS A 519 -25.59 -26.65 -17.70
C LYS A 519 -26.42 -27.76 -17.05
N LYS A 520 -25.79 -28.89 -16.71
CA LYS A 520 -26.44 -29.98 -15.96
C LYS A 520 -26.84 -29.51 -14.56
N LEU A 521 -25.93 -28.90 -13.80
CA LEU A 521 -26.23 -28.33 -12.48
C LEU A 521 -27.32 -27.26 -12.55
N LEU A 522 -27.29 -26.41 -13.58
CA LEU A 522 -28.32 -25.39 -13.80
C LEU A 522 -29.71 -25.99 -14.05
N ALA A 523 -29.79 -27.09 -14.80
CA ALA A 523 -31.05 -27.80 -15.01
C ALA A 523 -31.56 -28.44 -13.70
N GLU A 524 -30.67 -29.04 -12.91
CA GLU A 524 -31.00 -29.58 -11.58
C GLU A 524 -31.41 -28.49 -10.58
N ALA A 525 -30.90 -27.27 -10.74
CA ALA A 525 -31.32 -26.08 -10.00
C ALA A 525 -32.71 -25.56 -10.42
N GLY A 526 -33.38 -26.20 -11.39
CA GLY A 526 -34.69 -25.78 -11.88
C GLY A 526 -34.65 -24.74 -13.00
N TYR A 527 -33.49 -24.50 -13.61
CA TYR A 527 -33.30 -23.48 -14.65
C TYR A 527 -32.72 -24.03 -15.98
N PRO A 528 -33.27 -25.09 -16.59
CA PRO A 528 -32.73 -25.65 -17.84
C PRO A 528 -32.62 -24.57 -18.93
N GLY A 529 -31.41 -24.40 -19.47
CA GLY A 529 -31.12 -23.38 -20.49
C GLY A 529 -31.30 -21.93 -20.02
N GLY A 530 -31.21 -21.67 -18.71
CA GLY A 530 -31.36 -20.34 -18.14
C GLY A 530 -32.81 -19.88 -18.03
N ARG A 531 -33.78 -20.82 -17.99
CA ARG A 531 -35.21 -20.53 -17.87
C ARG A 531 -35.82 -21.35 -16.75
N ASN A 532 -36.67 -20.72 -15.95
CA ASN A 532 -37.38 -21.41 -14.87
C ASN A 532 -38.22 -22.57 -15.44
N ALA A 533 -38.01 -23.78 -14.93
CA ALA A 533 -38.60 -25.01 -15.47
C ALA A 533 -40.14 -25.04 -15.40
N ILE A 534 -40.74 -24.27 -14.49
CA ILE A 534 -42.20 -24.21 -14.28
C ILE A 534 -42.82 -23.11 -15.14
N THR A 535 -42.24 -21.91 -15.13
CA THR A 535 -42.84 -20.71 -15.75
C THR A 535 -42.32 -20.41 -17.15
N GLY A 536 -41.19 -21.00 -17.56
CA GLY A 536 -40.51 -20.72 -18.83
C GLY A 536 -39.85 -19.34 -18.93
N LYS A 537 -39.97 -18.50 -17.90
CA LYS A 537 -39.38 -17.15 -17.86
C LYS A 537 -37.84 -17.22 -17.82
N PRO A 538 -37.12 -16.31 -18.52
CA PRO A 538 -35.68 -16.20 -18.41
C PRO A 538 -35.23 -15.93 -16.96
N LEU A 539 -34.14 -16.55 -16.54
CA LEU A 539 -33.46 -16.24 -15.29
C LEU A 539 -32.66 -14.94 -15.48
N VAL A 540 -33.09 -13.90 -14.78
CA VAL A 540 -32.41 -12.60 -14.72
C VAL A 540 -31.78 -12.48 -13.34
N LEU A 541 -30.47 -12.26 -13.29
CA LEU A 541 -29.70 -12.03 -12.07
C LEU A 541 -29.07 -10.64 -12.11
N ASN A 542 -28.97 -10.01 -10.95
CA ASN A 542 -28.47 -8.66 -10.81
C ASN A 542 -27.05 -8.68 -10.26
N TYR A 543 -26.16 -7.96 -10.95
CA TYR A 543 -24.77 -7.80 -10.58
C TYR A 543 -24.54 -6.39 -10.05
N ASP A 544 -24.45 -6.28 -8.73
CA ASP A 544 -24.22 -5.04 -8.00
C ASP A 544 -22.75 -4.71 -7.99
N PHE A 545 -22.38 -3.68 -8.76
CA PHE A 545 -21.01 -3.29 -9.01
C PHE A 545 -20.67 -1.99 -8.28
N GLN A 546 -19.65 -2.04 -7.43
CA GLN A 546 -19.29 -0.99 -6.46
C GLN A 546 -18.64 0.27 -7.06
N ARG A 547 -18.64 0.42 -8.39
CA ARG A 547 -18.00 1.54 -9.11
C ARG A 547 -18.86 1.98 -10.29
N ALA A 548 -18.77 3.26 -10.65
CA ALA A 548 -19.33 3.76 -11.90
C ALA A 548 -18.66 3.07 -13.10
N VAL A 549 -19.43 2.83 -14.18
CA VAL A 549 -18.91 2.18 -15.38
C VAL A 549 -18.02 3.15 -16.17
N THR A 550 -16.71 2.95 -16.07
CA THR A 550 -15.72 3.55 -16.98
C THR A 550 -15.53 2.64 -18.21
N PRO A 551 -14.90 3.10 -19.31
CA PRO A 551 -14.59 2.23 -20.45
C PRO A 551 -13.83 0.95 -20.07
N GLU A 552 -12.94 1.07 -19.08
CA GLU A 552 -12.20 -0.05 -18.51
C GLU A 552 -13.12 -1.05 -17.82
N PHE A 553 -13.94 -0.61 -16.85
CA PHE A 553 -14.88 -1.49 -16.15
C PHE A 553 -16.00 -2.02 -17.06
N LYS A 554 -16.33 -1.31 -18.15
CA LYS A 554 -17.28 -1.82 -19.14
C LYS A 554 -16.78 -3.12 -19.75
N SER A 555 -15.50 -3.22 -20.05
CA SER A 555 -14.91 -4.42 -20.65
C SER A 555 -14.97 -5.61 -19.68
N GLU A 556 -14.69 -5.36 -18.39
CA GLU A 556 -14.81 -6.36 -17.31
C GLU A 556 -16.28 -6.81 -17.12
N ASN A 557 -17.22 -5.87 -17.12
CA ASN A 557 -18.65 -6.14 -16.97
C ASN A 557 -19.26 -6.88 -18.18
N ASP A 558 -18.87 -6.50 -19.40
CA ASP A 558 -19.28 -7.21 -20.62
C ASP A 558 -18.72 -8.64 -20.64
N TRP A 559 -17.48 -8.83 -20.17
CA TRP A 559 -16.89 -10.16 -20.02
C TRP A 559 -17.67 -10.99 -19.00
N MET A 560 -18.01 -10.44 -17.83
CA MET A 560 -18.81 -11.10 -16.82
C MET A 560 -20.19 -11.51 -17.38
N ALA A 561 -20.87 -10.61 -18.07
CA ALA A 561 -22.15 -10.92 -18.72
C ALA A 561 -22.03 -12.06 -19.75
N LYS A 562 -20.93 -12.12 -20.51
CA LYS A 562 -20.65 -13.24 -21.43
C LYS A 562 -20.42 -14.56 -20.69
N GLN A 563 -19.82 -14.56 -19.50
CA GLN A 563 -19.67 -15.79 -18.70
C GLN A 563 -21.05 -16.36 -18.31
N PHE A 564 -21.97 -15.51 -17.83
CA PHE A 564 -23.33 -15.91 -17.48
C PHE A 564 -24.16 -16.34 -18.70
N ALA A 565 -23.95 -15.70 -19.86
CA ALA A 565 -24.60 -16.07 -21.10
C ALA A 565 -24.26 -17.50 -21.58
N LYS A 566 -23.11 -18.08 -21.15
CA LYS A 566 -22.78 -19.51 -21.41
C LYS A 566 -23.84 -20.46 -20.85
N LEU A 567 -24.59 -20.03 -19.84
CA LEU A 567 -25.70 -20.74 -19.19
C LEU A 567 -27.10 -20.28 -19.67
N GLY A 568 -27.18 -19.28 -20.54
CA GLY A 568 -28.44 -18.64 -20.92
C GLY A 568 -29.02 -17.71 -19.85
N ILE A 569 -28.23 -17.35 -18.83
CA ILE A 569 -28.63 -16.42 -17.77
C ILE A 569 -28.42 -14.98 -18.24
N GLN A 570 -29.41 -14.12 -18.03
CA GLN A 570 -29.28 -12.69 -18.26
C GLN A 570 -28.72 -12.01 -17.01
N LEU A 571 -27.55 -11.36 -17.14
CA LEU A 571 -26.92 -10.61 -16.06
C LEU A 571 -27.19 -9.09 -16.24
N GLU A 572 -27.93 -8.49 -15.31
CA GLU A 572 -28.20 -7.05 -15.28
C GLU A 572 -27.13 -6.34 -14.41
N VAL A 573 -26.29 -5.53 -15.04
CA VAL A 573 -25.24 -4.77 -14.33
C VAL A 573 -25.85 -3.54 -13.66
N ARG A 574 -25.79 -3.51 -12.33
CA ARG A 574 -26.24 -2.41 -11.48
C ARG A 574 -25.03 -1.71 -10.87
N ALA A 575 -24.42 -0.84 -11.65
CA ALA A 575 -23.28 -0.04 -11.22
C ALA A 575 -23.73 1.19 -10.42
N THR A 576 -23.13 1.40 -9.25
CA THR A 576 -23.39 2.56 -8.38
C THR A 576 -22.08 3.19 -7.93
N ASP A 577 -22.13 4.40 -7.36
CA ASP A 577 -20.99 4.88 -6.57
C ASP A 577 -20.82 4.03 -5.30
N PHE A 578 -19.66 4.16 -4.66
CA PHE A 578 -19.29 3.32 -3.52
C PHE A 578 -20.15 3.58 -2.28
N ASN A 579 -20.64 4.80 -2.06
CA ASN A 579 -21.49 5.10 -0.90
C ASN A 579 -22.87 4.46 -1.06
N GLN A 580 -23.46 4.54 -2.26
CA GLN A 580 -24.70 3.85 -2.58
C GLN A 580 -24.54 2.33 -2.50
N TYR A 581 -23.41 1.79 -2.98
CA TYR A 581 -23.10 0.37 -2.87
C TYR A 581 -23.02 -0.07 -1.40
N GLN A 582 -22.30 0.68 -0.56
CA GLN A 582 -22.23 0.40 0.88
C GLN A 582 -23.62 0.40 1.53
N ASP A 583 -24.45 1.43 1.29
CA ASP A 583 -25.82 1.47 1.81
C ASP A 583 -26.66 0.25 1.37
N LYS A 584 -26.51 -0.16 0.11
CA LYS A 584 -27.20 -1.34 -0.44
C LYS A 584 -26.78 -2.64 0.25
N THR A 585 -25.48 -2.83 0.47
CA THR A 585 -24.94 -4.02 1.15
C THR A 585 -25.29 -4.04 2.64
N LEU A 586 -25.28 -2.89 3.32
CA LEU A 586 -25.76 -2.76 4.71
C LEU A 586 -27.24 -3.12 4.83
N LYS A 587 -28.05 -2.82 3.82
CA LYS A 587 -29.49 -3.18 3.79
C LYS A 587 -29.76 -4.60 3.28
N GLY A 588 -28.72 -5.34 2.85
CA GLY A 588 -28.85 -6.68 2.28
C GLY A 588 -29.65 -6.73 0.98
N LYS A 589 -29.66 -5.63 0.22
CA LYS A 589 -30.45 -5.48 -1.02
C LYS A 589 -29.67 -5.79 -2.30
N HIS A 590 -28.43 -6.25 -2.17
CA HIS A 590 -27.59 -6.73 -3.27
C HIS A 590 -27.87 -8.21 -3.57
N GLN A 591 -27.58 -8.66 -4.79
CA GLN A 591 -27.79 -10.06 -5.20
C GLN A 591 -26.45 -10.77 -5.48
N ILE A 592 -25.76 -10.38 -6.56
CA ILE A 592 -24.40 -10.83 -6.88
C ILE A 592 -23.49 -9.61 -6.78
N TYR A 593 -22.32 -9.75 -6.17
CA TYR A 593 -21.42 -8.61 -5.95
C TYR A 593 -19.96 -8.94 -6.26
N TRP A 594 -19.18 -7.90 -6.53
CA TRP A 594 -17.73 -7.97 -6.73
C TRP A 594 -17.00 -7.33 -5.57
N ALA A 595 -16.10 -8.08 -4.94
CA ALA A 595 -15.32 -7.60 -3.81
C ALA A 595 -13.88 -8.11 -3.87
N GLY A 596 -13.01 -7.44 -3.12
CA GLY A 596 -11.68 -7.93 -2.86
C GLY A 596 -11.26 -7.64 -1.43
N TRP A 597 -10.36 -8.46 -0.92
CA TRP A 597 -9.81 -8.32 0.42
C TRP A 597 -8.28 -8.36 0.37
N LEU A 598 -7.65 -7.50 1.16
CA LEU A 598 -6.20 -7.46 1.35
C LEU A 598 -5.92 -7.87 2.79
N ALA A 599 -4.94 -8.75 3.00
CA ALA A 599 -4.59 -9.18 4.35
C ALA A 599 -4.11 -8.00 5.22
N ASP A 600 -4.73 -7.81 6.38
CA ASP A 600 -4.25 -6.87 7.40
C ASP A 600 -3.00 -7.43 8.12
N TYR A 601 -2.97 -8.76 8.28
CA TYR A 601 -1.90 -9.53 8.89
C TYR A 601 -1.89 -10.97 8.34
N PRO A 602 -0.76 -11.71 8.45
CA PRO A 602 -0.58 -12.99 7.77
C PRO A 602 -1.25 -14.18 8.50
N ASP A 603 -2.55 -14.08 8.80
CA ASP A 603 -3.35 -15.19 9.35
C ASP A 603 -4.52 -15.53 8.42
N THR A 604 -4.78 -16.83 8.24
CA THR A 604 -5.96 -17.31 7.48
C THR A 604 -7.28 -16.84 8.10
N GLU A 605 -7.30 -16.60 9.41
CA GLU A 605 -8.44 -16.02 10.12
C GLU A 605 -8.95 -14.73 9.45
N ASN A 606 -8.04 -13.88 8.96
CA ASN A 606 -8.34 -12.62 8.29
C ASN A 606 -8.99 -12.79 6.91
N PHE A 607 -9.07 -14.00 6.37
CA PHE A 607 -9.88 -14.32 5.19
C PHE A 607 -11.16 -15.06 5.56
N MET A 608 -11.09 -15.95 6.56
CA MET A 608 -12.24 -16.74 6.99
C MET A 608 -13.31 -15.91 7.70
N PHE A 609 -12.94 -14.80 8.35
CA PHE A 609 -13.90 -13.93 9.02
C PHE A 609 -14.92 -13.28 8.07
N LEU A 610 -14.58 -13.17 6.79
CA LEU A 610 -15.46 -12.66 5.71
C LEU A 610 -16.61 -13.61 5.38
N LEU A 611 -16.58 -14.83 5.91
CA LEU A 611 -17.63 -15.85 5.78
C LEU A 611 -18.18 -16.25 7.16
N TYR A 612 -17.78 -15.58 8.24
CA TYR A 612 -18.30 -15.84 9.59
C TYR A 612 -19.68 -15.20 9.76
N GLY A 613 -20.68 -15.97 10.19
CA GLY A 613 -22.08 -15.53 10.31
C GLY A 613 -22.27 -14.28 11.16
N PRO A 614 -21.70 -14.20 12.38
CA PRO A 614 -21.77 -13.00 13.21
C PRO A 614 -21.12 -11.74 12.63
N ASN A 615 -20.32 -11.87 11.56
CA ASN A 615 -19.77 -10.73 10.82
C ASN A 615 -20.65 -10.30 9.64
N ALA A 616 -21.89 -10.79 9.52
CA ALA A 616 -22.80 -10.45 8.42
C ALA A 616 -22.98 -8.93 8.23
N LYS A 617 -22.69 -8.45 7.01
CA LYS A 617 -22.75 -7.02 6.65
C LYS A 617 -24.10 -6.39 6.97
N SER A 618 -25.19 -7.11 6.71
CA SER A 618 -26.54 -6.57 6.86
C SER A 618 -27.16 -6.78 8.24
N LYS A 619 -26.56 -7.61 9.11
CA LYS A 619 -27.07 -7.91 10.45
C LYS A 619 -26.29 -7.18 11.55
N THR A 620 -24.98 -7.08 11.39
CA THR A 620 -24.06 -6.60 12.44
C THR A 620 -23.10 -5.51 11.95
N ASN A 621 -23.24 -5.07 10.70
CA ASN A 621 -22.30 -4.17 10.02
C ASN A 621 -20.86 -4.72 9.97
N GLY A 622 -20.68 -6.05 10.04
CA GLY A 622 -19.36 -6.69 9.85
C GLY A 622 -18.98 -6.81 8.36
N GLU A 623 -17.87 -7.49 8.04
CA GLU A 623 -17.34 -7.55 6.65
C GLU A 623 -17.77 -8.78 5.83
N ASN A 624 -18.64 -9.65 6.36
CA ASN A 624 -19.24 -10.73 5.57
C ASN A 624 -20.37 -10.18 4.67
N VAL A 625 -19.97 -9.67 3.50
CA VAL A 625 -20.88 -9.11 2.47
C VAL A 625 -21.80 -10.18 1.87
N SER A 626 -21.41 -11.46 1.93
CA SER A 626 -22.27 -12.57 1.53
C SER A 626 -23.41 -12.80 2.51
N ASN A 627 -23.36 -12.27 3.73
CA ASN A 627 -24.28 -12.63 4.81
C ASN A 627 -24.38 -14.17 5.00
N TYR A 628 -23.29 -14.89 4.69
CA TYR A 628 -23.24 -16.35 4.78
C TYR A 628 -23.23 -16.78 6.25
N GLU A 629 -23.96 -17.85 6.55
CA GLU A 629 -24.10 -18.37 7.92
C GLU A 629 -24.20 -19.89 7.85
N ASN A 630 -23.25 -20.57 8.49
CA ASN A 630 -23.20 -22.02 8.62
C ASN A 630 -22.69 -22.37 10.02
N ALA A 631 -23.49 -23.11 10.78
CA ALA A 631 -23.21 -23.38 12.20
C ALA A 631 -21.89 -24.14 12.42
N GLU A 632 -21.52 -25.04 11.50
CA GLU A 632 -20.25 -25.76 11.56
C GLU A 632 -19.08 -24.84 11.24
N PHE A 633 -19.18 -24.06 10.16
CA PHE A 633 -18.18 -23.06 9.81
C PHE A 633 -17.96 -22.06 10.95
N ASP A 634 -19.04 -21.54 11.54
CA ASP A 634 -19.00 -20.57 12.62
C ASP A 634 -18.38 -21.17 13.90
N GLY A 635 -18.67 -22.43 14.20
CA GLY A 635 -18.04 -23.16 15.30
C GLY A 635 -16.54 -23.34 15.09
N LEU A 636 -16.14 -23.74 13.88
CA LEU A 636 -14.74 -23.92 13.50
C LEU A 636 -13.97 -22.59 13.49
N TYR A 637 -14.59 -21.50 13.01
CA TYR A 637 -13.97 -20.18 13.00
C TYR A 637 -13.69 -19.68 14.42
N ARG A 638 -14.65 -19.78 15.36
CA ARG A 638 -14.42 -19.44 16.78
C ARG A 638 -13.28 -20.26 17.37
N LYS A 639 -13.20 -21.55 17.04
CA LYS A 639 -12.09 -22.40 17.47
C LYS A 639 -10.77 -21.92 16.88
N LEU A 640 -10.73 -21.68 15.57
CA LEU A 640 -9.56 -21.25 14.81
C LEU A 640 -8.94 -19.97 15.38
N GLN A 641 -9.76 -19.02 15.83
CA GLN A 641 -9.29 -17.78 16.47
C GLN A 641 -8.41 -18.04 17.70
N MET A 642 -8.60 -19.17 18.39
CA MET A 642 -7.87 -19.52 19.61
C MET A 642 -6.73 -20.51 19.38
N LEU A 643 -6.57 -21.04 18.16
CA LEU A 643 -5.55 -22.03 17.84
C LEU A 643 -4.25 -21.39 17.36
N ASP A 644 -3.14 -21.93 17.83
CA ASP A 644 -1.81 -21.64 17.29
C ASP A 644 -1.60 -22.35 15.95
N ASP A 645 -0.65 -21.88 15.15
CA ASP A 645 -0.33 -22.51 13.86
C ASP A 645 0.21 -23.93 14.09
N GLY A 646 -0.50 -24.91 13.55
CA GLY A 646 -0.21 -26.33 13.75
C GLY A 646 -1.26 -27.25 13.12
N PRO A 647 -1.12 -28.57 13.29
CA PRO A 647 -1.99 -29.56 12.65
C PRO A 647 -3.47 -29.39 12.97
N GLU A 648 -3.82 -28.99 14.19
CA GLU A 648 -5.22 -28.78 14.59
C GLU A 648 -5.85 -27.57 13.89
N LYS A 649 -5.12 -26.44 13.81
CA LYS A 649 -5.56 -25.26 13.06
C LYS A 649 -5.69 -25.56 11.57
N GLN A 650 -4.73 -26.29 11.01
CA GLN A 650 -4.80 -26.73 9.61
C GLN A 650 -6.02 -27.61 9.33
N ALA A 651 -6.35 -28.55 10.22
CA ALA A 651 -7.53 -29.41 10.05
C ALA A 651 -8.84 -28.59 10.12
N ALA A 652 -8.94 -27.61 11.02
CA ALA A 652 -10.07 -26.69 11.07
C ALA A 652 -10.20 -25.88 9.77
N ILE A 653 -9.09 -25.32 9.28
CA ILE A 653 -9.02 -24.57 8.02
C ILE A 653 -9.45 -25.45 6.84
N ASP A 654 -8.89 -26.65 6.70
CA ASP A 654 -9.22 -27.58 5.60
C ASP A 654 -10.72 -27.91 5.60
N ARG A 655 -11.32 -28.10 6.78
CA ARG A 655 -12.77 -28.34 6.91
C ARG A 655 -13.60 -27.12 6.53
N MET A 656 -13.22 -25.93 7.00
CA MET A 656 -13.89 -24.68 6.63
C MET A 656 -13.84 -24.43 5.12
N VAL A 657 -12.68 -24.65 4.48
CA VAL A 657 -12.50 -24.56 3.02
C VAL A 657 -13.43 -25.54 2.30
N ALA A 658 -13.51 -26.80 2.76
CA ALA A 658 -14.38 -27.80 2.15
C ALA A 658 -15.87 -27.40 2.24
N ILE A 659 -16.31 -26.84 3.39
CA ILE A 659 -17.68 -26.34 3.57
C ILE A 659 -17.99 -25.24 2.55
N VAL A 660 -17.12 -24.23 2.43
CA VAL A 660 -17.40 -23.09 1.54
C VAL A 660 -17.19 -23.43 0.06
N GLN A 661 -16.32 -24.40 -0.27
CA GLN A 661 -16.25 -24.96 -1.63
C GLN A 661 -17.58 -25.63 -1.99
N HIS A 662 -18.12 -26.45 -1.10
CA HIS A 662 -19.41 -27.11 -1.32
C HIS A 662 -20.57 -26.10 -1.41
N ASP A 663 -20.72 -25.23 -0.41
CA ASP A 663 -21.85 -24.30 -0.32
C ASP A 663 -21.78 -23.19 -1.39
N SER A 664 -20.57 -22.90 -1.89
CA SER A 664 -20.27 -21.90 -2.92
C SER A 664 -20.88 -20.52 -2.64
N PRO A 665 -20.71 -19.91 -1.44
CA PRO A 665 -21.17 -18.54 -1.20
C PRO A 665 -20.41 -17.53 -2.07
N TRP A 666 -19.21 -17.90 -2.54
CA TRP A 666 -18.40 -17.16 -3.52
C TRP A 666 -18.08 -18.04 -4.73
N CYS A 667 -17.88 -17.39 -5.88
CA CYS A 667 -16.90 -17.83 -6.86
C CYS A 667 -15.56 -17.23 -6.40
N PHE A 668 -14.64 -18.07 -5.89
CA PHE A 668 -13.43 -17.63 -5.17
C PHE A 668 -12.51 -16.69 -5.94
N GLY A 669 -12.66 -16.63 -7.27
CA GLY A 669 -12.04 -15.62 -8.07
C GLY A 669 -10.57 -15.87 -8.31
N TYR A 670 -9.72 -14.91 -7.96
CA TYR A 670 -8.29 -14.97 -8.21
C TYR A 670 -7.48 -14.23 -7.15
N PHE A 671 -6.23 -14.64 -6.99
CA PHE A 671 -5.22 -13.94 -6.21
C PHE A 671 -4.38 -13.10 -7.17
N PRO A 672 -4.40 -11.75 -7.07
CA PRO A 672 -3.65 -10.88 -7.96
C PRO A 672 -2.16 -11.21 -7.98
N TRP A 673 -1.53 -10.96 -9.11
CA TRP A 673 -0.08 -10.78 -9.12
C TRP A 673 0.26 -9.45 -8.43
N GLY A 674 1.32 -9.47 -7.63
CA GLY A 674 1.96 -8.29 -7.08
C GLY A 674 3.44 -8.28 -7.45
N GLY A 675 4.01 -7.12 -7.71
CA GLY A 675 5.40 -6.95 -8.04
C GLY A 675 5.85 -5.50 -7.97
N LEU A 676 7.11 -5.31 -7.59
CA LEU A 676 7.75 -4.00 -7.63
C LEU A 676 8.59 -3.87 -8.90
N ALA A 677 8.95 -2.63 -9.23
CA ALA A 677 9.81 -2.32 -10.35
C ALA A 677 11.08 -1.63 -9.84
N PHE A 678 12.23 -2.19 -10.20
CA PHE A 678 13.54 -1.74 -9.75
C PHE A 678 14.45 -1.42 -10.93
N GLN A 679 15.22 -0.34 -10.80
CA GLN A 679 16.37 -0.10 -11.66
C GLN A 679 17.45 -1.15 -11.45
N GLN A 680 18.33 -1.33 -12.45
CA GLN A 680 19.44 -2.29 -12.39
C GLN A 680 20.44 -2.03 -11.24
N TRP A 681 20.47 -0.80 -10.71
CA TRP A 681 21.35 -0.39 -9.62
C TRP A 681 20.68 -0.45 -8.24
N VAL A 682 19.43 -0.88 -8.15
CA VAL A 682 18.74 -1.13 -6.88
C VAL A 682 18.86 -2.61 -6.56
N HIS A 683 19.45 -2.92 -5.40
CA HIS A 683 19.65 -4.28 -4.92
C HIS A 683 18.71 -4.59 -3.75
N ASN A 684 18.58 -5.89 -3.45
CA ASN A 684 17.76 -6.42 -2.36
C ASN A 684 16.25 -6.17 -2.53
N GLY A 685 15.79 -5.94 -3.75
CA GLY A 685 14.39 -5.70 -4.08
C GLY A 685 13.53 -6.97 -4.02
N LYS A 686 12.88 -7.25 -2.89
CA LYS A 686 11.88 -8.33 -2.76
C LYS A 686 10.49 -7.76 -2.47
N PRO A 687 9.47 -8.01 -3.31
CA PRO A 687 8.13 -7.49 -3.09
C PRO A 687 7.48 -8.09 -1.83
N SER A 688 6.70 -7.26 -1.14
CA SER A 688 5.88 -7.63 0.00
C SER A 688 4.73 -6.64 0.15
N ILE A 689 3.61 -7.09 0.70
CA ILE A 689 2.49 -6.22 1.07
C ILE A 689 2.31 -6.09 2.59
N LEU A 690 2.95 -6.95 3.38
CA LEU A 690 2.90 -6.89 4.85
C LEU A 690 4.15 -6.26 5.45
N ILE A 691 5.27 -6.28 4.72
CA ILE A 691 6.52 -5.65 5.15
C ILE A 691 6.61 -4.28 4.49
N ARG A 692 6.31 -3.22 5.24
CA ARG A 692 6.27 -1.84 4.72
C ARG A 692 7.49 -1.00 5.08
N ASP A 693 8.41 -1.54 5.89
CA ASP A 693 9.69 -0.90 6.24
C ASP A 693 10.83 -1.27 5.27
N MET A 694 10.51 -1.50 3.98
CA MET A 694 11.43 -2.09 3.00
C MET A 694 12.68 -1.25 2.71
N ALA A 695 12.60 0.07 2.86
CA ALA A 695 13.67 1.00 2.50
C ALA A 695 14.99 0.73 3.25
N LYS A 696 14.96 0.13 4.45
CA LYS A 696 16.19 -0.19 5.19
C LYS A 696 16.99 -1.34 4.57
N TYR A 697 16.34 -2.19 3.79
CA TYR A 697 16.92 -3.38 3.16
C TYR A 697 17.52 -3.08 1.79
N TYR A 698 17.01 -2.06 1.09
CA TYR A 698 17.48 -1.68 -0.24
C TYR A 698 18.86 -1.06 -0.19
N ARG A 699 19.65 -1.35 -1.23
CA ARG A 699 20.94 -0.72 -1.49
C ARG A 699 20.94 -0.13 -2.89
N VAL A 700 21.51 1.05 -3.05
CA VAL A 700 21.60 1.74 -4.35
C VAL A 700 23.07 1.88 -4.75
N ASP A 701 23.39 1.50 -5.98
CA ASP A 701 24.65 1.87 -6.63
C ASP A 701 24.50 3.22 -7.36
N ALA A 702 24.82 4.29 -6.63
CA ALA A 702 24.71 5.65 -7.15
C ALA A 702 25.69 5.94 -8.31
N ALA A 703 26.83 5.25 -8.38
CA ALA A 703 27.79 5.42 -9.46
C ALA A 703 27.22 4.84 -10.77
N THR A 704 26.65 3.65 -10.71
CA THR A 704 25.96 3.03 -11.85
C THR A 704 24.75 3.87 -12.28
N ARG A 705 23.92 4.36 -11.33
CA ARG A 705 22.81 5.28 -11.65
C ARG A 705 23.28 6.51 -12.42
N ALA A 706 24.29 7.21 -11.90
CA ALA A 706 24.80 8.43 -12.52
C ALA A 706 25.32 8.17 -13.95
N ALA A 707 26.07 7.09 -14.14
CA ALA A 707 26.57 6.68 -15.44
C ALA A 707 25.42 6.38 -16.42
N LYS A 708 24.40 5.63 -15.97
CA LYS A 708 23.26 5.24 -16.80
C LYS A 708 22.31 6.39 -17.11
N GLN A 709 22.07 7.30 -16.17
CA GLN A 709 21.31 8.52 -16.47
C GLN A 709 22.02 9.38 -17.52
N ALA A 710 23.35 9.51 -17.45
CA ALA A 710 24.13 10.24 -18.46
C ALA A 710 24.09 9.56 -19.84
N GLU A 711 24.11 8.22 -19.87
CA GLU A 711 23.97 7.42 -21.09
C GLU A 711 22.57 7.57 -21.72
N TRP A 712 21.51 7.42 -20.92
CA TRP A 712 20.12 7.32 -21.41
C TRP A 712 19.49 8.67 -21.76
N ASN A 713 19.94 9.75 -21.12
CA ASN A 713 19.37 11.09 -21.27
C ASN A 713 20.30 12.04 -22.03
N ALA A 714 21.30 11.52 -22.76
CA ALA A 714 22.15 12.34 -23.60
C ALA A 714 21.33 13.03 -24.71
N PRO A 715 21.45 14.35 -24.89
CA PRO A 715 20.68 15.07 -25.89
C PRO A 715 21.08 14.62 -27.31
N VAL A 716 20.10 14.41 -28.17
CA VAL A 716 20.33 14.06 -29.58
C VAL A 716 20.72 15.34 -30.34
N ARG A 717 22.02 15.52 -30.61
CA ARG A 717 22.57 16.78 -31.16
C ARG A 717 22.60 16.85 -32.69
N TRP A 718 22.51 15.73 -33.41
CA TRP A 718 22.66 15.72 -34.87
C TRP A 718 21.59 16.54 -35.63
N PRO A 719 20.30 16.63 -35.20
CA PRO A 719 19.32 17.46 -35.91
C PRO A 719 19.68 18.94 -35.85
N MET A 720 20.33 19.38 -34.76
CA MET A 720 20.84 20.76 -34.65
C MET A 720 21.97 21.01 -35.63
N VAL A 721 22.88 20.04 -35.80
CA VAL A 721 23.94 20.13 -36.82
C VAL A 721 23.33 20.19 -38.22
N LEU A 722 22.34 19.35 -38.52
CA LEU A 722 21.65 19.39 -39.80
C LEU A 722 20.96 20.74 -40.05
N LEU A 723 20.26 21.28 -39.04
CA LEU A 723 19.61 22.59 -39.12
C LEU A 723 20.63 23.70 -39.40
N LEU A 724 21.78 23.68 -38.71
CA LEU A 724 22.87 24.62 -38.93
C LEU A 724 23.44 24.52 -40.35
N LEU A 725 23.60 23.30 -40.87
CA LEU A 725 24.06 23.07 -42.24
C LEU A 725 23.06 23.58 -43.28
N VAL A 726 21.76 23.33 -43.08
CA VAL A 726 20.68 23.83 -43.95
C VAL A 726 20.65 25.37 -43.95
N LEU A 727 20.81 25.98 -42.77
CA LEU A 727 20.88 27.45 -42.64
C LEU A 727 22.13 28.02 -43.33
N ALA A 728 23.29 27.42 -43.13
CA ALA A 728 24.52 27.82 -43.81
C ALA A 728 24.38 27.71 -45.33
N LEU A 729 23.75 26.64 -45.83
CA LEU A 729 23.45 26.48 -47.25
C LEU A 729 22.49 27.58 -47.75
N GLY A 730 21.43 27.87 -46.99
CA GLY A 730 20.49 28.95 -47.30
C GLY A 730 21.16 30.32 -47.39
N VAL A 731 22.03 30.65 -46.43
CA VAL A 731 22.83 31.89 -46.43
C VAL A 731 23.79 31.91 -47.62
N GLY A 732 24.44 30.79 -47.93
CA GLY A 732 25.32 30.66 -49.08
C GLY A 732 24.61 30.91 -50.42
N LEU A 733 23.42 30.32 -50.60
CA LEU A 733 22.58 30.54 -51.79
C LEU A 733 22.08 31.99 -51.87
N ALA A 734 21.65 32.58 -50.75
CA ALA A 734 21.23 33.98 -50.70
C ALA A 734 22.38 34.92 -51.06
N ARG A 735 23.59 34.69 -50.53
CA ARG A 735 24.80 35.45 -50.87
C ARG A 735 25.14 35.31 -52.34
N ARG A 736 25.11 34.09 -52.89
CA ARG A 736 25.37 33.85 -54.32
C ARG A 736 24.36 34.57 -55.21
N SER A 737 23.07 34.54 -54.86
CA SER A 737 22.01 35.28 -55.56
C SER A 737 22.20 36.80 -55.50
N PHE A 738 22.58 37.33 -54.33
CA PHE A 738 22.89 38.74 -54.15
C PHE A 738 24.08 39.19 -55.02
N MET A 739 25.19 38.45 -54.99
CA MET A 739 26.37 38.73 -55.83
C MET A 739 26.05 38.65 -57.32
N ALA A 740 25.27 37.65 -57.74
CA ALA A 740 24.83 37.52 -59.13
C ALA A 740 24.01 38.74 -59.58
N ARG A 741 23.11 39.24 -58.72
CA ARG A 741 22.34 40.47 -58.97
C ARG A 741 23.24 41.70 -59.07
N GLU A 742 24.20 41.88 -58.16
CA GLU A 742 25.17 42.99 -58.25
C GLU A 742 25.94 42.96 -59.57
N THR A 743 26.47 41.80 -59.96
CA THR A 743 27.21 41.66 -61.23
C THR A 743 26.35 41.86 -62.48
N ALA A 744 25.04 41.54 -62.43
CA ALA A 744 24.11 41.80 -63.52
C ALA A 744 23.82 43.31 -63.70
N THR A 745 23.76 44.07 -62.61
CA THR A 745 23.64 45.55 -62.63
C THR A 745 24.94 46.27 -63.02
N ALA A 746 26.10 45.65 -62.82
CA ALA A 746 27.40 46.24 -63.19
C ALA A 746 27.67 46.27 -64.72
N ARG A 747 26.93 45.52 -65.54
CA ARG A 747 27.17 45.37 -67.00
C ARG A 747 26.40 46.33 -67.92
N ARG A 748 25.90 47.47 -67.43
CA ARG A 748 25.27 48.52 -68.27
C ARG A 748 26.00 49.87 -68.31
N ALA A 749 27.31 49.87 -68.06
CA ALA A 749 28.17 51.02 -68.33
C ALA A 749 29.22 50.65 -69.39
N ALA A 750 28.81 50.63 -70.67
CA ALA A 750 29.64 50.98 -71.84
C ALA A 750 28.95 50.54 -73.15
N ALA A 751 28.38 51.52 -73.88
CA ALA A 751 28.53 51.69 -75.33
C ALA A 751 27.71 52.92 -75.78
N THR A 752 28.43 54.03 -75.94
CA THR A 752 28.19 55.31 -76.65
C THR A 752 27.69 55.12 -78.11
N PRO A 753 27.18 56.12 -78.88
CA PRO A 753 27.77 57.47 -79.05
C PRO A 753 26.86 58.67 -79.46
N HIS A 754 27.54 59.83 -79.55
CA HIS A 754 27.19 61.16 -80.08
C HIS A 754 26.37 62.12 -79.21
#